data_AF-A0A2W3YTD9-F1
#
_entry.id   AF-A0A2W3YTD9-F1
#
_cell.length_a   1.000
_cell.length_b   1.000
_cell.length_c   1.000
_cell.angle_alpha   90.00
_cell.angle_beta   90.00
_cell.angle_gamma   90.00
#
_symmetry.space_group_name_H-M   'P 1'
#
loop_
_entity.id
_entity.type
_entity.pdbx_description
1 polymer ?
#
loop_
_entity_poly.entity_id
_entity_poly.type
_entity_poly.pdbx_seq_one_letter_code
_entity_poly.pdbx_strand_id
1 'polypeptide(L)'
;MKKQRQKLKSKKKKMSLFLLLVLFVISGYLFVGQGDLKASTVVTKRDFRLKAENRWSGLDKKSYADLEWDSIKDLSKSGYQLYQSEDGKSWSVRSLNYGKPIKVLNIYPDIAGSNTLKSWMDGLNLKNSSGEKLINVKAVSQNNYGTNPNGYLKDAKSEFQYDVIMFGSWDYNNHLDISVTAKNATQEFIDSGRGVLFGHDTITPNDRGHTNFNSFAGQLGFKLQAKSFQIGSTNVKITNNGYLMKYPYELQNDMELKIPLTHTWGQGILPNSKTTKWLEFEAPFNWDKPGDGSADPTFYLATTNNLGMIQTGHSNGTSTSDERKIIANTLYNLAQVSFETTAQDQTVKDDRAPALANAVQKPGGSVDNFDIEIDSMDQGKEYQWYIEADTISSGLKKSDVVKETIMSNIAGYFYKIDNSATSTLAGTVEGYKDEFGRIGSSKYDIYVAPTGSTNPADPNYDPTQDANLVDYDTKGTISGINGITDLEKYIHIVSVDRSNNVSKVKTIQIKDLMNEFRVFEKYFDTEGTQLQADSYQDIPKDSNYEKIVMNIDNYVIDSYKIDAGTDVATGPDAKVSIEKVNKNYTVTYYYNKLIQLNVRQMIVSGNSEVISPSDGYVQIDNGKIDKNSNLFNLAVTSGKDGEDIDYSSVKLAKSGVHHQLLVTLMVPEYYRFSGYIATTSDVPHDRKVKRDGEIKLDITEDTNYWLTIYVEPTVDSTISPTPYSWNYKENQLGKIENSGQ
;
A
#
# COMPACT_ATOMS: atom_id res chain seq x y z
N MET A 1 -46.63 -47.28 -40.57
CA MET A 1 -47.12 -46.10 -39.79
C MET A 1 -46.20 -45.59 -38.66
N LYS A 2 -45.51 -46.44 -37.86
CA LYS A 2 -44.64 -45.97 -36.75
C LYS A 2 -43.39 -45.17 -37.20
N LYS A 3 -42.71 -45.57 -38.29
CA LYS A 3 -41.51 -44.88 -38.81
C LYS A 3 -41.78 -43.46 -39.37
N GLN A 4 -42.97 -43.20 -39.94
CA GLN A 4 -43.34 -41.87 -40.43
C GLN A 4 -43.64 -40.89 -39.29
N ARG A 5 -44.29 -41.34 -38.20
CA ARG A 5 -44.54 -40.51 -37.01
C ARG A 5 -43.26 -40.09 -36.28
N GLN A 6 -42.23 -40.93 -36.25
CA GLN A 6 -40.91 -40.57 -35.71
C GLN A 6 -40.17 -39.54 -36.57
N LYS A 7 -40.21 -39.67 -37.90
CA LYS A 7 -39.64 -38.65 -38.82
C LYS A 7 -40.35 -37.29 -38.69
N LEU A 8 -41.68 -37.27 -38.56
CA LEU A 8 -42.44 -36.03 -38.36
C LEU A 8 -42.17 -35.37 -36.99
N LYS A 9 -42.03 -36.16 -35.92
CA LYS A 9 -41.65 -35.64 -34.59
C LYS A 9 -40.22 -35.08 -34.59
N SER A 10 -39.27 -35.75 -35.25
CA SER A 10 -37.89 -35.26 -35.41
C SER A 10 -37.84 -33.96 -36.21
N LYS A 11 -38.60 -33.86 -37.31
CA LYS A 11 -38.66 -32.65 -38.15
C LYS A 11 -39.28 -31.47 -37.38
N LYS A 12 -40.36 -31.69 -36.61
CA LYS A 12 -40.94 -30.66 -35.73
C LYS A 12 -39.98 -30.22 -34.62
N LYS A 13 -39.22 -31.14 -34.00
CA LYS A 13 -38.21 -30.79 -32.98
C LYS A 13 -37.06 -29.97 -33.56
N LYS A 14 -36.55 -30.34 -34.74
CA LYS A 14 -35.51 -29.57 -35.44
C LYS A 14 -36.00 -28.21 -35.91
N MET A 15 -37.25 -28.11 -36.38
CA MET A 15 -37.85 -26.84 -36.80
C MET A 15 -38.14 -25.91 -35.61
N SER A 16 -38.54 -26.46 -34.45
CA SER A 16 -38.70 -25.70 -33.20
C SER A 16 -37.36 -25.22 -32.64
N LEU A 17 -36.30 -26.02 -32.74
CA LEU A 17 -34.96 -25.63 -32.32
C LEU A 17 -34.39 -24.54 -33.24
N PHE A 18 -34.63 -24.65 -34.55
CA PHE A 18 -34.26 -23.63 -35.53
C PHE A 18 -35.02 -22.32 -35.33
N LEU A 19 -36.32 -22.36 -35.04
CA LEU A 19 -37.12 -21.17 -34.70
C LEU A 19 -36.66 -20.52 -33.39
N LEU A 20 -36.28 -21.29 -32.37
CA LEU A 20 -35.70 -20.78 -31.13
C LEU A 20 -34.33 -20.13 -31.37
N LEU A 21 -33.50 -20.71 -32.24
CA LEU A 21 -32.19 -20.18 -32.58
C LEU A 21 -32.30 -18.90 -33.43
N VAL A 22 -33.26 -18.85 -34.35
CA VAL A 22 -33.60 -17.63 -35.10
C VAL A 22 -34.19 -16.56 -34.19
N LEU A 23 -35.02 -16.91 -33.21
CA LEU A 23 -35.49 -15.97 -32.17
C LEU A 23 -34.35 -15.48 -31.28
N PHE A 24 -33.36 -16.33 -30.93
CA PHE A 24 -32.17 -15.93 -30.17
C PHE A 24 -31.22 -15.04 -30.98
N VAL A 25 -31.09 -15.31 -32.29
CA VAL A 25 -30.30 -14.48 -33.21
C VAL A 25 -31.01 -13.18 -33.53
N ILE A 26 -32.35 -13.17 -33.65
CA ILE A 26 -33.14 -11.93 -33.83
C ILE A 26 -33.21 -11.15 -32.52
N SER A 27 -33.31 -11.79 -31.34
CA SER A 27 -33.22 -11.09 -30.06
C SER A 27 -31.81 -10.60 -29.80
N GLY A 28 -30.79 -11.36 -30.18
CA GLY A 28 -29.39 -10.92 -30.15
C GLY A 28 -29.12 -9.78 -31.13
N TYR A 29 -29.72 -9.81 -32.32
CA TYR A 29 -29.57 -8.76 -33.34
C TYR A 29 -30.43 -7.51 -33.03
N LEU A 30 -31.58 -7.66 -32.35
CA LEU A 30 -32.36 -6.54 -31.81
C LEU A 30 -31.71 -5.93 -30.55
N PHE A 31 -30.94 -6.70 -29.78
CA PHE A 31 -30.09 -6.18 -28.70
C PHE A 31 -28.75 -5.60 -29.19
N VAL A 32 -28.25 -6.03 -30.34
CA VAL A 32 -27.02 -5.50 -30.97
C VAL A 32 -27.33 -4.36 -31.96
N GLY A 33 -28.62 -4.08 -32.21
CA GLY A 33 -29.12 -3.11 -33.19
C GLY A 33 -29.76 -1.83 -32.62
N GLN A 34 -29.62 -1.58 -31.32
CA GLN A 34 -29.87 -0.26 -30.72
C GLN A 34 -28.57 0.19 -30.06
N GLY A 35 -28.06 1.37 -30.40
CA GLY A 35 -26.82 1.90 -29.82
C GLY A 35 -26.96 2.02 -28.31
N ASP A 36 -26.47 1.01 -27.59
CA ASP A 36 -26.45 0.98 -26.13
C ASP A 36 -25.31 1.86 -25.65
N LEU A 37 -25.65 3.06 -25.19
CA LEU A 37 -24.79 3.84 -24.30
C LEU A 37 -24.48 2.97 -23.07
N LYS A 38 -23.24 2.53 -22.85
CA LYS A 38 -22.83 1.90 -21.58
C LYS A 38 -21.47 2.38 -21.08
N ALA A 39 -21.53 3.27 -20.10
CA ALA A 39 -20.68 3.43 -18.91
C ALA A 39 -21.53 4.21 -17.89
N SER A 40 -21.29 4.11 -16.58
CA SER A 40 -22.18 4.43 -15.45
C SER A 40 -23.34 3.47 -15.15
N THR A 41 -23.67 3.37 -13.85
CA THR A 41 -24.79 2.60 -13.31
C THR A 41 -26.05 3.44 -13.32
N VAL A 42 -27.13 2.96 -13.96
CA VAL A 42 -28.45 3.61 -13.93
C VAL A 42 -29.11 3.38 -12.57
N VAL A 43 -29.29 4.46 -11.80
CA VAL A 43 -29.98 4.46 -10.50
C VAL A 43 -31.49 4.52 -10.68
N THR A 44 -31.96 5.33 -11.62
CA THR A 44 -33.39 5.50 -11.89
C THR A 44 -33.60 5.77 -13.37
N LYS A 45 -34.44 4.96 -14.03
CA LYS A 45 -34.82 5.17 -15.42
C LYS A 45 -35.89 6.26 -15.55
N ARG A 46 -35.77 7.12 -16.57
CA ARG A 46 -36.73 8.20 -16.88
C ARG A 46 -36.98 8.33 -18.38
N ASP A 47 -37.17 9.56 -18.89
CA ASP A 47 -37.71 9.84 -20.22
C ASP A 47 -36.71 9.54 -21.35
N PHE A 48 -35.40 9.64 -21.05
CA PHE A 48 -34.33 9.42 -22.02
C PHE A 48 -33.02 9.01 -21.33
N ARG A 49 -32.07 8.42 -22.08
CA ARG A 49 -30.86 7.86 -21.47
C ARG A 49 -29.79 8.92 -21.24
N LEU A 50 -28.98 8.71 -20.20
CA LEU A 50 -27.74 9.42 -19.91
C LEU A 50 -26.65 8.38 -19.64
N LYS A 51 -25.41 8.74 -19.98
CA LYS A 51 -24.18 8.01 -19.70
C LYS A 51 -23.22 8.97 -19.00
N ALA A 52 -22.57 8.51 -17.94
CA ALA A 52 -21.41 9.16 -17.35
C ALA A 52 -20.20 8.22 -17.40
N GLU A 53 -19.01 8.76 -17.56
CA GLU A 53 -17.78 7.98 -17.61
C GLU A 53 -16.67 8.74 -16.87
N ASN A 54 -16.04 8.08 -15.90
CA ASN A 54 -14.87 8.63 -15.22
C ASN A 54 -13.70 8.71 -16.20
N ARG A 55 -13.07 9.88 -16.31
CA ARG A 55 -11.88 10.11 -17.12
C ARG A 55 -10.84 10.91 -16.37
N TRP A 56 -9.59 10.78 -16.79
CA TRP A 56 -8.47 11.54 -16.27
C TRP A 56 -7.85 12.42 -17.36
N SER A 57 -7.60 13.69 -17.05
CA SER A 57 -6.79 14.58 -17.90
C SER A 57 -5.34 14.52 -17.42
N GLY A 58 -4.45 13.90 -18.21
CA GLY A 58 -3.02 13.86 -17.94
C GLY A 58 -2.35 15.24 -18.00
N LEU A 59 -2.89 16.14 -18.82
CA LEU A 59 -2.40 17.53 -18.95
C LEU A 59 -2.77 18.37 -17.72
N ASP A 60 -4.05 18.34 -17.32
CA ASP A 60 -4.55 19.13 -16.18
C ASP A 60 -4.32 18.43 -14.83
N LYS A 61 -3.94 17.15 -14.87
CA LYS A 61 -3.72 16.25 -13.72
C LYS A 61 -4.93 16.21 -12.78
N LYS A 62 -6.11 15.96 -13.35
CA LYS A 62 -7.38 15.87 -12.60
C LYS A 62 -8.38 14.94 -13.28
N SER A 63 -9.30 14.40 -12.49
CA SER A 63 -10.46 13.67 -12.99
C SER A 63 -11.53 14.61 -13.57
N TYR A 64 -12.31 14.11 -14.51
CA TYR A 64 -13.54 14.72 -15.01
C TYR A 64 -14.55 13.62 -15.38
N ALA A 65 -15.84 13.95 -15.47
CA ALA A 65 -16.84 13.02 -15.99
C ALA A 65 -17.19 13.38 -17.44
N ASP A 66 -17.07 12.43 -18.36
CA ASP A 66 -17.56 12.57 -19.74
C ASP A 66 -19.04 12.15 -19.76
N LEU A 67 -19.90 13.03 -20.27
CA LEU A 67 -21.36 12.88 -20.22
C LEU A 67 -21.93 12.85 -21.65
N GLU A 68 -22.83 11.91 -21.91
CA GLU A 68 -23.53 11.76 -23.19
C GLU A 68 -24.99 11.37 -22.95
N TRP A 69 -25.94 12.00 -23.65
CA TRP A 69 -27.38 11.69 -23.50
C TRP A 69 -28.11 11.68 -24.84
N ASP A 70 -29.29 11.04 -24.84
CA ASP A 70 -30.13 10.97 -26.04
C ASP A 70 -30.61 12.36 -26.47
N SER A 71 -30.58 12.63 -27.78
CA SER A 71 -31.13 13.85 -28.35
C SER A 71 -32.65 13.92 -28.21
N ILE A 72 -33.14 15.03 -27.64
CA ILE A 72 -34.55 15.37 -27.51
C ILE A 72 -34.97 16.31 -28.62
N LYS A 73 -36.06 15.95 -29.32
CA LYS A 73 -36.68 16.80 -30.34
C LYS A 73 -37.46 17.94 -29.69
N ASP A 74 -37.60 19.05 -30.41
CA ASP A 74 -38.46 20.17 -30.02
C ASP A 74 -38.07 20.81 -28.67
N LEU A 75 -36.76 20.91 -28.42
CA LEU A 75 -36.21 21.60 -27.25
C LEU A 75 -36.69 23.06 -27.23
N SER A 76 -37.09 23.51 -26.05
CA SER A 76 -37.36 24.92 -25.80
C SER A 76 -36.05 25.71 -25.81
N LYS A 77 -36.18 27.04 -25.79
CA LYS A 77 -35.05 27.98 -25.66
C LYS A 77 -34.20 27.76 -24.40
N SER A 78 -34.70 27.02 -23.40
CA SER A 78 -33.99 26.69 -22.16
C SER A 78 -33.00 25.53 -22.32
N GLY A 79 -33.04 24.81 -23.45
CA GLY A 79 -32.08 23.76 -23.79
C GLY A 79 -31.98 22.65 -22.75
N TYR A 80 -30.78 22.08 -22.63
CA TYR A 80 -30.42 21.12 -21.59
C TYR A 80 -29.77 21.80 -20.39
N GLN A 81 -30.01 21.26 -19.19
CA GLN A 81 -29.33 21.63 -17.96
C GLN A 81 -28.85 20.38 -17.20
N LEU A 82 -27.62 20.44 -16.67
CA LEU A 82 -27.01 19.35 -15.92
C LEU A 82 -27.19 19.53 -14.43
N TYR A 83 -27.66 18.48 -13.77
CA TYR A 83 -27.73 18.39 -12.32
C TYR A 83 -26.78 17.32 -11.83
N GLN A 84 -25.93 17.68 -10.86
CA GLN A 84 -24.99 16.80 -10.17
C GLN A 84 -25.38 16.66 -8.70
N SER A 85 -25.14 15.49 -8.12
CA SER A 85 -25.28 15.22 -6.69
C SER A 85 -24.11 14.37 -6.18
N GLU A 86 -23.64 14.66 -4.96
CA GLU A 86 -22.62 13.86 -4.27
C GLU A 86 -23.25 12.84 -3.29
N ASP A 87 -24.54 12.97 -2.96
CA ASP A 87 -25.24 12.17 -1.95
C ASP A 87 -26.53 11.51 -2.48
N GLY A 88 -26.87 11.74 -3.76
CA GLY A 88 -28.11 11.32 -4.42
C GLY A 88 -29.37 12.06 -3.95
N LYS A 89 -29.25 13.06 -3.06
CA LYS A 89 -30.36 13.78 -2.42
C LYS A 89 -30.34 15.27 -2.75
N SER A 90 -29.16 15.87 -2.64
CA SER A 90 -28.89 17.28 -2.84
C SER A 90 -28.36 17.49 -4.25
N TRP A 91 -29.09 18.26 -5.06
CA TRP A 91 -28.78 18.47 -6.47
C TRP A 91 -28.38 19.91 -6.72
N SER A 92 -27.34 20.09 -7.52
CA SER A 92 -26.86 21.40 -7.93
C SER A 92 -26.62 21.44 -9.44
N VAL A 93 -26.92 22.57 -10.05
CA VAL A 93 -26.69 22.77 -11.47
C VAL A 93 -25.18 22.90 -11.74
N ARG A 94 -24.73 22.35 -12.87
CA ARG A 94 -23.34 22.46 -13.36
C ARG A 94 -23.34 23.02 -14.77
N SER A 95 -22.24 23.66 -15.15
CA SER A 95 -22.06 24.11 -16.53
C SER A 95 -21.98 22.91 -17.47
N LEU A 96 -22.62 23.03 -18.63
CA LEU A 96 -22.51 22.07 -19.73
C LEU A 96 -21.45 22.51 -20.77
N ASN A 97 -20.82 23.66 -20.53
CA ASN A 97 -19.97 24.36 -21.50
C ASN A 97 -18.48 24.34 -21.13
N TYR A 98 -18.06 23.53 -20.16
CA TYR A 98 -16.63 23.35 -19.89
C TYR A 98 -15.88 22.90 -21.15
N GLY A 99 -14.75 23.54 -21.46
CA GLY A 99 -13.97 23.30 -22.69
C GLY A 99 -14.53 23.97 -23.95
N LYS A 100 -15.75 24.53 -23.91
CA LYS A 100 -16.45 25.10 -25.07
C LYS A 100 -16.44 26.64 -25.02
N PRO A 101 -16.40 27.32 -26.17
CA PRO A 101 -16.60 28.78 -26.22
C PRO A 101 -17.97 29.19 -25.67
N ILE A 102 -17.99 30.16 -24.76
CA ILE A 102 -19.21 30.81 -24.25
C ILE A 102 -19.33 32.25 -24.76
N LYS A 103 -20.56 32.75 -24.86
CA LYS A 103 -20.92 34.11 -25.26
C LYS A 103 -21.45 34.89 -24.07
N VAL A 104 -20.82 36.03 -23.79
CA VAL A 104 -21.15 36.89 -22.65
C VAL A 104 -21.60 38.26 -23.15
N LEU A 105 -22.75 38.72 -22.68
CA LEU A 105 -23.20 40.10 -22.86
C LEU A 105 -22.79 40.93 -21.64
N ASN A 106 -21.82 41.83 -21.82
CA ASN A 106 -21.45 42.83 -20.84
C ASN A 106 -22.35 44.06 -20.97
N ILE A 107 -23.13 44.34 -19.94
CA ILE A 107 -23.97 45.53 -19.85
C ILE A 107 -23.26 46.51 -18.90
N TYR A 108 -22.56 47.48 -19.47
CA TYR A 108 -21.73 48.42 -18.72
C TYR A 108 -22.46 49.76 -18.50
N PRO A 109 -22.24 50.43 -17.36
CA PRO A 109 -22.85 51.73 -17.10
C PRO A 109 -22.31 52.80 -18.05
N ASP A 110 -23.14 53.80 -18.39
CA ASP A 110 -22.85 54.81 -19.42
C ASP A 110 -21.80 55.86 -19.01
N ILE A 111 -20.57 55.41 -18.73
CA ILE A 111 -19.40 56.23 -18.43
C ILE A 111 -18.16 55.69 -19.14
N ALA A 112 -17.27 56.60 -19.56
CA ALA A 112 -16.00 56.22 -20.15
C ALA A 112 -15.14 55.44 -19.13
N GLY A 113 -14.65 54.27 -19.51
CA GLY A 113 -13.79 53.43 -18.66
C GLY A 113 -14.50 52.27 -17.96
N SER A 114 -15.83 52.19 -17.96
CA SER A 114 -16.58 51.06 -17.37
C SER A 114 -16.71 49.85 -18.28
N ASN A 115 -16.52 50.01 -19.59
CA ASN A 115 -16.56 48.91 -20.56
C ASN A 115 -15.24 48.13 -20.58
N THR A 116 -14.99 47.35 -19.53
CA THR A 116 -13.68 46.71 -19.28
C THR A 116 -13.68 45.20 -19.49
N LEU A 117 -14.81 44.52 -19.31
CA LEU A 117 -14.86 43.05 -19.27
C LEU A 117 -14.22 42.39 -20.50
N LYS A 118 -14.44 42.96 -21.70
CA LYS A 118 -13.86 42.41 -22.93
C LYS A 118 -12.33 42.44 -22.89
N SER A 119 -11.72 43.56 -22.50
CA SER A 119 -10.25 43.66 -22.42
C SER A 119 -9.68 42.78 -21.32
N TRP A 120 -10.42 42.62 -20.21
CA TRP A 120 -10.07 41.70 -19.13
C TRP A 120 -10.04 40.24 -19.60
N MET A 121 -11.11 39.75 -20.24
CA MET A 121 -11.18 38.37 -20.74
C MET A 121 -10.22 38.12 -21.90
N ASP A 122 -10.06 39.07 -22.82
CA ASP A 122 -9.08 38.96 -23.91
C ASP A 122 -7.63 38.91 -23.39
N GLY A 123 -7.33 39.68 -22.34
CA GLY A 123 -6.01 39.71 -21.71
C GLY A 123 -5.60 38.42 -21.01
N LEU A 124 -6.56 37.54 -20.70
CA LEU A 124 -6.31 36.20 -20.14
C LEU A 124 -5.86 35.18 -21.20
N ASN A 125 -6.06 35.47 -22.49
CA ASN A 125 -5.68 34.61 -23.63
C ASN A 125 -6.20 33.16 -23.50
N LEU A 126 -7.40 32.98 -22.95
CA LEU A 126 -8.06 31.68 -22.81
C LEU A 126 -8.55 31.14 -24.16
N LYS A 127 -8.05 29.97 -24.57
CA LYS A 127 -8.40 29.33 -25.84
C LYS A 127 -8.62 27.82 -25.68
N ASN A 128 -9.48 27.24 -26.52
CA ASN A 128 -9.63 25.78 -26.62
C ASN A 128 -8.47 25.16 -27.44
N SER A 129 -8.47 23.84 -27.57
CA SER A 129 -7.47 23.08 -28.36
C SER A 129 -7.45 23.45 -29.84
N SER A 130 -8.54 24.00 -30.38
CA SER A 130 -8.64 24.52 -31.76
C SER A 130 -8.20 25.99 -31.90
N GLY A 131 -7.80 26.64 -30.81
CA GLY A 131 -7.34 28.03 -30.79
C GLY A 131 -8.45 29.09 -30.71
N GLU A 132 -9.70 28.69 -30.54
CA GLU A 132 -10.85 29.59 -30.40
C GLU A 132 -10.91 30.17 -28.99
N LYS A 133 -11.33 31.43 -28.86
CA LYS A 133 -11.49 32.08 -27.56
C LYS A 133 -12.59 31.40 -26.75
N LEU A 134 -12.25 31.05 -25.51
CA LEU A 134 -13.16 30.42 -24.57
C LEU A 134 -14.26 31.39 -24.09
N ILE A 135 -13.95 32.65 -23.81
CA ILE A 135 -14.94 33.64 -23.38
C ILE A 135 -15.06 34.76 -24.42
N ASN A 136 -16.23 34.87 -25.05
CA ASN A 136 -16.50 35.84 -26.10
C ASN A 136 -17.42 36.94 -25.57
N VAL A 137 -16.85 38.11 -25.28
CA VAL A 137 -17.59 39.25 -24.71
C VAL A 137 -18.07 40.20 -25.80
N LYS A 138 -19.38 40.48 -25.83
CA LYS A 138 -19.95 41.65 -26.50
C LYS A 138 -20.44 42.64 -25.47
N ALA A 139 -20.31 43.93 -25.75
CA ALA A 139 -20.65 44.99 -24.80
C ALA A 139 -21.80 45.86 -25.32
N VAL A 140 -22.65 46.30 -24.41
CA VAL A 140 -23.72 47.29 -24.65
C VAL A 140 -23.82 48.20 -23.44
N SER A 141 -24.11 49.49 -23.66
CA SER A 141 -24.31 50.41 -22.54
C SER A 141 -25.68 50.19 -21.89
N GLN A 142 -25.79 50.51 -20.61
CA GLN A 142 -27.00 50.26 -19.84
C GLN A 142 -28.22 51.04 -20.38
N ASN A 143 -28.05 52.28 -20.85
CA ASN A 143 -29.13 53.05 -21.50
C ASN A 143 -29.64 52.38 -22.79
N ASN A 144 -28.71 51.90 -23.63
CA ASN A 144 -29.07 51.24 -24.88
C ASN A 144 -29.79 49.91 -24.61
N TYR A 145 -29.27 49.11 -23.69
CA TYR A 145 -29.93 47.89 -23.23
C TYR A 145 -31.31 48.17 -22.62
N GLY A 146 -31.41 49.21 -21.80
CA GLY A 146 -32.65 49.64 -21.16
C GLY A 146 -33.76 50.03 -22.13
N THR A 147 -33.39 50.52 -23.31
CA THR A 147 -34.32 50.95 -24.38
C THR A 147 -34.84 49.77 -25.19
N ASN A 148 -34.00 48.78 -25.49
CA ASN A 148 -34.39 47.61 -26.29
C ASN A 148 -33.62 46.34 -25.87
N PRO A 149 -33.93 45.75 -24.70
CA PRO A 149 -33.13 44.64 -24.16
C PRO A 149 -33.21 43.40 -25.05
N ASN A 150 -34.40 43.08 -25.58
CA ASN A 150 -34.58 41.92 -26.46
C ASN A 150 -33.84 42.07 -27.80
N GLY A 151 -33.66 43.29 -28.32
CA GLY A 151 -32.84 43.52 -29.52
C GLY A 151 -31.36 43.17 -29.32
N TYR A 152 -30.89 43.13 -28.07
CA TYR A 152 -29.55 42.64 -27.74
C TYR A 152 -29.58 41.16 -27.33
N LEU A 153 -30.48 40.74 -26.44
CA LEU A 153 -30.50 39.38 -25.92
C LEU A 153 -30.85 38.32 -26.96
N LYS A 154 -31.74 38.66 -27.91
CA LYS A 154 -32.33 37.70 -28.84
C LYS A 154 -31.82 37.93 -30.26
N ASP A 155 -31.71 36.84 -31.01
CA ASP A 155 -31.38 36.87 -32.43
C ASP A 155 -32.63 37.13 -33.30
N ALA A 156 -32.47 37.06 -34.63
CA ALA A 156 -33.57 37.27 -35.58
C ALA A 156 -34.68 36.21 -35.48
N LYS A 157 -34.43 35.06 -34.83
CA LYS A 157 -35.41 34.00 -34.58
C LYS A 157 -36.06 34.14 -33.20
N SER A 158 -35.78 35.23 -32.48
CA SER A 158 -36.21 35.47 -31.09
C SER A 158 -35.60 34.50 -30.06
N GLU A 159 -34.47 33.86 -30.40
CA GLU A 159 -33.74 32.96 -29.52
C GLU A 159 -32.63 33.68 -28.78
N PHE A 160 -32.37 33.30 -27.53
CA PHE A 160 -31.28 33.89 -26.75
C PHE A 160 -29.92 33.54 -27.34
N GLN A 161 -29.10 34.54 -27.63
CA GLN A 161 -27.80 34.37 -28.31
C GLN A 161 -26.58 34.39 -27.38
N TYR A 162 -26.80 34.61 -26.08
CA TYR A 162 -25.76 34.65 -25.05
C TYR A 162 -26.01 33.58 -23.99
N ASP A 163 -24.94 33.11 -23.36
CA ASP A 163 -24.98 32.14 -22.28
C ASP A 163 -25.04 32.82 -20.91
N VAL A 164 -24.40 34.00 -20.80
CA VAL A 164 -24.30 34.77 -19.56
C VAL A 164 -24.44 36.26 -19.81
N ILE A 165 -25.11 36.95 -18.89
CA ILE A 165 -25.08 38.42 -18.79
C ILE A 165 -24.17 38.81 -17.63
N MET A 166 -23.34 39.83 -17.82
CA MET A 166 -22.65 40.52 -16.73
C MET A 166 -23.10 41.98 -16.68
N PHE A 167 -23.57 42.44 -15.52
CA PHE A 167 -23.89 43.84 -15.28
C PHE A 167 -22.77 44.54 -14.55
N GLY A 168 -22.35 45.70 -15.04
CA GLY A 168 -21.47 46.61 -14.33
C GLY A 168 -20.04 46.12 -14.15
N SER A 169 -19.30 46.95 -13.42
CA SER A 169 -18.00 46.76 -12.78
C SER A 169 -17.43 48.16 -12.48
N TRP A 170 -18.28 49.04 -11.94
CA TRP A 170 -18.00 50.46 -11.73
C TRP A 170 -18.63 50.93 -10.43
N ASP A 171 -18.02 51.92 -9.78
CA ASP A 171 -18.51 52.48 -8.52
C ASP A 171 -19.95 53.02 -8.63
N TYR A 172 -20.79 52.66 -7.66
CA TYR A 172 -22.24 52.90 -7.65
C TYR A 172 -22.95 52.52 -8.98
N ASN A 173 -22.35 51.63 -9.78
CA ASN A 173 -22.76 51.37 -11.16
C ASN A 173 -23.11 52.66 -11.94
N ASN A 174 -22.33 53.73 -11.72
CA ASN A 174 -22.56 55.08 -12.26
C ASN A 174 -23.93 55.70 -11.92
N HIS A 175 -24.50 55.37 -10.76
CA HIS A 175 -25.83 55.80 -10.32
C HIS A 175 -26.98 55.33 -11.24
N LEU A 176 -26.74 54.29 -12.06
CA LEU A 176 -27.72 53.79 -13.01
C LEU A 176 -28.38 52.51 -12.51
N ASP A 177 -29.69 52.58 -12.34
CA ASP A 177 -30.56 51.40 -12.28
C ASP A 177 -30.91 50.93 -13.70
N ILE A 178 -31.32 49.68 -13.85
CA ILE A 178 -31.89 49.17 -15.10
C ILE A 178 -33.34 49.63 -15.24
N SER A 179 -33.85 49.73 -16.47
CA SER A 179 -35.27 50.01 -16.72
C SER A 179 -36.15 48.83 -16.32
N VAL A 180 -37.46 49.07 -16.12
CA VAL A 180 -38.44 47.99 -15.89
C VAL A 180 -38.45 46.98 -17.04
N THR A 181 -38.33 47.46 -18.28
CA THR A 181 -38.24 46.59 -19.47
C THR A 181 -36.99 45.71 -19.44
N ALA A 182 -35.83 46.29 -19.09
CA ALA A 182 -34.59 45.55 -18.92
C ALA A 182 -34.68 44.52 -17.79
N LYS A 183 -35.25 44.88 -16.64
CA LYS A 183 -35.50 43.96 -15.53
C LYS A 183 -36.32 42.75 -15.98
N ASN A 184 -37.44 42.98 -16.66
CA ASN A 184 -38.33 41.90 -17.10
C ASN A 184 -37.64 40.99 -18.14
N ALA A 185 -36.89 41.57 -19.07
CA ALA A 185 -36.11 40.79 -20.04
C ALA A 185 -34.98 39.98 -19.38
N THR A 186 -34.31 40.56 -18.38
CA THR A 186 -33.31 39.86 -17.57
C THR A 186 -33.93 38.72 -16.77
N GLN A 187 -35.13 38.91 -16.19
CA GLN A 187 -35.85 37.82 -15.53
C GLN A 187 -36.20 36.69 -16.52
N GLU A 188 -36.68 37.01 -17.72
CA GLU A 188 -36.93 36.00 -18.76
C GLU A 188 -35.65 35.23 -19.15
N PHE A 189 -34.51 35.91 -19.16
CA PHE A 189 -33.20 35.29 -19.39
C PHE A 189 -32.82 34.33 -18.26
N ILE A 190 -33.00 34.75 -17.00
CA ILE A 190 -32.77 33.92 -15.80
C ILE A 190 -33.69 32.70 -15.79
N ASP A 191 -34.98 32.89 -16.09
CA ASP A 191 -35.98 31.82 -16.11
C ASP A 191 -35.71 30.78 -17.20
N SER A 192 -34.92 31.14 -18.23
CA SER A 192 -34.44 30.19 -19.25
C SER A 192 -33.26 29.31 -18.80
N GLY A 193 -32.83 29.43 -17.54
CA GLY A 193 -31.70 28.70 -16.97
C GLY A 193 -30.33 29.34 -17.23
N ARG A 194 -30.28 30.48 -17.92
CA ARG A 194 -29.03 31.17 -18.28
C ARG A 194 -28.50 32.06 -17.16
N GLY A 195 -27.20 32.29 -17.18
CA GLY A 195 -26.47 32.90 -16.07
C GLY A 195 -26.52 34.42 -16.01
N VAL A 196 -26.65 35.01 -14.82
CA VAL A 196 -26.45 36.47 -14.62
C VAL A 196 -25.45 36.74 -13.50
N LEU A 197 -24.40 37.50 -13.82
CA LEU A 197 -23.44 38.03 -12.87
C LEU A 197 -23.68 39.51 -12.64
N PHE A 198 -24.12 39.85 -11.43
CA PHE A 198 -24.27 41.21 -10.95
C PHE A 198 -22.92 41.75 -10.45
N GLY A 199 -22.45 42.84 -11.04
CA GLY A 199 -21.21 43.50 -10.63
C GLY A 199 -21.42 44.52 -9.52
N HIS A 200 -20.33 45.23 -9.22
CA HIS A 200 -20.24 46.21 -8.13
C HIS A 200 -21.39 47.24 -8.14
N ASP A 201 -22.00 47.42 -6.97
CA ASP A 201 -23.12 48.33 -6.70
C ASP A 201 -24.29 48.30 -7.71
N THR A 202 -24.52 47.16 -8.36
CA THR A 202 -25.77 46.95 -9.12
C THR A 202 -26.94 46.74 -8.16
N ILE A 203 -26.78 45.84 -7.18
CA ILE A 203 -27.70 45.66 -6.05
C ILE A 203 -27.15 46.43 -4.85
N THR A 204 -27.98 47.31 -4.28
CA THR A 204 -27.58 48.33 -3.27
C THR A 204 -28.64 48.41 -2.14
N PRO A 205 -28.48 49.24 -1.08
CA PRO A 205 -29.51 49.40 -0.07
C PRO A 205 -30.77 50.07 -0.66
N ASN A 206 -31.91 49.90 0.02
CA ASN A 206 -33.22 50.35 -0.49
C ASN A 206 -33.34 51.88 -0.69
N ASP A 207 -32.45 52.67 -0.09
CA ASP A 207 -32.44 54.14 -0.17
C ASP A 207 -31.65 54.71 -1.37
N ARG A 208 -31.11 53.85 -2.25
CA ARG A 208 -30.25 54.23 -3.39
C ARG A 208 -30.91 54.20 -4.76
N GLY A 209 -32.22 53.94 -4.84
CA GLY A 209 -32.96 54.07 -6.09
C GLY A 209 -32.70 52.98 -7.13
N HIS A 210 -31.96 51.91 -6.80
CA HIS A 210 -31.76 50.74 -7.66
C HIS A 210 -32.93 49.74 -7.53
N THR A 211 -34.16 50.23 -7.64
CA THR A 211 -35.37 49.44 -7.36
C THR A 211 -35.46 48.20 -8.26
N ASN A 212 -35.04 48.31 -9.52
CA ASN A 212 -35.16 47.22 -10.48
C ASN A 212 -34.05 46.18 -10.30
N PHE A 213 -32.80 46.58 -10.11
CA PHE A 213 -31.74 45.62 -9.72
C PHE A 213 -32.04 44.94 -8.37
N ASN A 214 -32.48 45.70 -7.37
CA ASN A 214 -32.78 45.19 -6.03
C ASN A 214 -33.88 44.12 -6.03
N SER A 215 -34.71 44.05 -7.07
CA SER A 215 -35.71 42.99 -7.21
C SER A 215 -35.12 41.58 -7.37
N PHE A 216 -33.84 41.45 -7.74
CA PHE A 216 -33.13 40.17 -7.83
C PHE A 216 -32.50 39.71 -6.50
N ALA A 217 -32.42 40.58 -5.48
CA ALA A 217 -31.76 40.28 -4.21
C ALA A 217 -32.32 39.03 -3.53
N GLY A 218 -33.64 38.82 -3.57
CA GLY A 218 -34.29 37.64 -3.01
C GLY A 218 -33.86 36.32 -3.68
N GLN A 219 -33.68 36.33 -5.00
CA GLN A 219 -33.22 35.15 -5.76
C GLN A 219 -31.75 34.80 -5.48
N LEU A 220 -30.94 35.82 -5.19
CA LEU A 220 -29.55 35.67 -4.72
C LEU A 220 -29.45 35.29 -3.25
N GLY A 221 -30.57 35.27 -2.50
CA GLY A 221 -30.58 35.01 -1.07
C GLY A 221 -30.04 36.16 -0.22
N PHE A 222 -30.14 37.40 -0.70
CA PHE A 222 -29.65 38.58 0.00
C PHE A 222 -30.74 39.30 0.78
N LYS A 223 -30.33 39.87 1.93
CA LYS A 223 -31.07 40.93 2.61
C LYS A 223 -30.55 42.28 2.15
N LEU A 224 -31.47 43.19 1.85
CA LEU A 224 -31.17 44.61 1.65
C LEU A 224 -31.59 45.37 2.92
N GLN A 225 -30.64 46.06 3.56
CA GLN A 225 -30.92 46.83 4.77
C GLN A 225 -31.39 48.25 4.44
N ALA A 226 -32.22 48.82 5.32
CA ALA A 226 -32.79 50.16 5.17
C ALA A 226 -31.78 51.29 5.48
N LYS A 227 -30.67 50.99 6.17
CA LYS A 227 -29.56 51.91 6.42
C LYS A 227 -28.27 51.29 5.89
N SER A 228 -27.42 52.11 5.28
CA SER A 228 -26.16 51.67 4.68
C SER A 228 -25.23 51.04 5.71
N PHE A 229 -24.88 49.78 5.51
CA PHE A 229 -23.73 49.14 6.10
C PHE A 229 -22.73 48.84 4.97
N GLN A 230 -21.44 48.85 5.27
CA GLN A 230 -20.36 48.72 4.28
C GLN A 230 -19.22 47.94 4.90
N ILE A 231 -18.89 46.80 4.29
CA ILE A 231 -17.66 46.07 4.57
C ILE A 231 -16.83 46.07 3.29
N GLY A 232 -15.59 46.52 3.38
CA GLY A 232 -14.71 46.59 2.22
C GLY A 232 -13.24 46.63 2.57
N SER A 233 -12.43 46.12 1.65
CA SER A 233 -10.99 45.94 1.82
C SER A 233 -10.27 45.99 0.48
N THR A 234 -8.94 46.02 0.56
CA THR A 234 -8.04 45.73 -0.57
C THR A 234 -7.56 44.27 -0.55
N ASN A 235 -8.04 43.46 0.40
CA ASN A 235 -7.70 42.05 0.52
C ASN A 235 -8.97 41.21 0.60
N VAL A 236 -8.96 40.09 -0.12
CA VAL A 236 -10.01 39.07 -0.06
C VAL A 236 -9.39 37.69 0.00
N LYS A 237 -10.12 36.73 0.54
CA LYS A 237 -9.70 35.34 0.64
C LYS A 237 -10.73 34.40 0.08
N ILE A 238 -10.24 33.37 -0.61
CA ILE A 238 -11.06 32.21 -0.99
C ILE A 238 -11.43 31.44 0.28
N THR A 239 -12.74 31.32 0.53
CA THR A 239 -13.29 30.56 1.67
C THR A 239 -13.96 29.26 1.24
N ASN A 240 -14.16 29.08 -0.07
CA ASN A 240 -14.67 27.86 -0.66
C ASN A 240 -13.79 27.45 -1.86
N ASN A 241 -12.98 26.41 -1.66
CA ASN A 241 -12.09 25.83 -2.67
C ASN A 241 -12.80 24.89 -3.67
N GLY A 242 -14.15 24.90 -3.67
CA GLY A 242 -14.99 24.04 -4.48
C GLY A 242 -14.96 24.37 -5.98
N TYR A 243 -15.92 23.82 -6.70
CA TYR A 243 -15.90 23.73 -8.17
C TYR A 243 -15.65 25.05 -8.92
N LEU A 244 -16.10 26.19 -8.39
CA LEU A 244 -15.93 27.47 -9.06
C LEU A 244 -14.45 27.87 -9.13
N MET A 245 -13.60 27.39 -8.21
CA MET A 245 -12.17 27.68 -8.18
C MET A 245 -11.32 26.77 -9.09
N LYS A 246 -11.95 25.92 -9.91
CA LYS A 246 -11.25 24.83 -10.63
C LYS A 246 -11.28 24.93 -12.16
N TYR A 247 -12.08 25.83 -12.74
CA TYR A 247 -12.15 25.99 -14.20
C TYR A 247 -12.66 27.38 -14.62
N PRO A 248 -12.09 27.99 -15.69
CA PRO A 248 -10.97 27.51 -16.52
C PRO A 248 -9.60 27.65 -15.86
N TYR A 249 -9.51 28.41 -14.77
CA TYR A 249 -8.30 28.48 -13.96
C TYR A 249 -8.48 27.70 -12.67
N GLU A 250 -7.50 26.87 -12.36
CA GLU A 250 -7.34 26.39 -11.00
C GLU A 250 -6.64 27.44 -10.15
N LEU A 251 -7.28 27.81 -9.04
CA LEU A 251 -6.70 28.71 -8.04
C LEU A 251 -6.16 27.90 -6.85
N GLN A 252 -5.15 28.46 -6.18
CA GLN A 252 -4.58 27.90 -4.95
C GLN A 252 -5.67 27.80 -3.88
N ASN A 253 -5.56 26.80 -3.01
CA ASN A 253 -6.49 26.66 -1.90
C ASN A 253 -6.28 27.80 -0.90
N ASP A 254 -7.38 28.36 -0.40
CA ASP A 254 -7.39 29.43 0.61
C ASP A 254 -6.59 30.67 0.22
N MET A 255 -6.44 30.90 -1.10
CA MET A 255 -5.63 32.00 -1.66
C MET A 255 -6.10 33.35 -1.12
N GLU A 256 -5.14 34.11 -0.59
CA GLU A 256 -5.30 35.51 -0.22
C GLU A 256 -4.93 36.39 -1.42
N LEU A 257 -5.78 37.35 -1.73
CA LEU A 257 -5.74 38.14 -2.95
C LEU A 257 -5.72 39.61 -2.60
N LYS A 258 -4.68 40.30 -3.07
CA LYS A 258 -4.68 41.75 -3.10
C LYS A 258 -5.49 42.22 -4.30
N ILE A 259 -6.54 42.99 -4.04
CA ILE A 259 -7.46 43.54 -5.03
C ILE A 259 -7.49 45.07 -4.92
N PRO A 260 -7.97 45.78 -5.96
CA PRO A 260 -8.34 47.17 -5.81
C PRO A 260 -9.41 47.32 -4.72
N LEU A 261 -9.38 48.45 -4.03
CA LEU A 261 -10.33 48.73 -2.97
C LEU A 261 -11.77 48.57 -3.47
N THR A 262 -12.57 47.80 -2.76
CA THR A 262 -14.00 47.63 -3.02
C THR A 262 -14.76 47.23 -1.75
N HIS A 263 -16.08 47.11 -1.82
CA HIS A 263 -16.96 46.88 -0.68
C HIS A 263 -18.29 46.22 -1.05
N THR A 264 -18.95 45.58 -0.08
CA THR A 264 -20.41 45.45 -0.08
C THR A 264 -21.07 46.75 0.37
N TRP A 265 -22.32 46.99 -0.02
CA TRP A 265 -23.04 48.21 0.32
C TRP A 265 -24.52 47.98 0.60
N GLY A 266 -24.86 47.53 1.81
CA GLY A 266 -26.24 47.31 2.24
C GLY A 266 -26.89 46.00 1.78
N GLN A 267 -26.17 45.20 0.97
CA GLN A 267 -26.49 43.81 0.63
C GLN A 267 -25.65 42.82 1.47
N GLY A 268 -26.29 41.77 1.96
CA GLY A 268 -25.63 40.69 2.71
C GLY A 268 -26.37 39.37 2.54
N ILE A 269 -25.67 38.25 2.71
CA ILE A 269 -26.21 36.89 2.56
C ILE A 269 -27.10 36.55 3.76
N LEU A 270 -28.34 36.14 3.51
CA LEU A 270 -29.26 35.73 4.58
C LEU A 270 -28.79 34.44 5.27
N PRO A 271 -28.91 34.32 6.60
CA PRO A 271 -28.74 33.07 7.31
C PRO A 271 -29.70 32.01 6.74
N ASN A 272 -29.16 30.84 6.40
CA ASN A 272 -29.88 29.72 5.78
C ASN A 272 -30.29 29.90 4.31
N SER A 273 -29.78 30.91 3.60
CA SER A 273 -29.93 30.92 2.15
C SER A 273 -29.16 29.76 1.50
N LYS A 274 -29.53 29.40 0.26
CA LYS A 274 -28.75 28.46 -0.57
C LYS A 274 -27.55 29.12 -1.26
N THR A 275 -27.21 30.34 -0.85
CA THR A 275 -26.15 31.13 -1.44
C THR A 275 -24.80 30.59 -1.00
N THR A 276 -23.95 30.26 -1.96
CA THR A 276 -22.57 29.92 -1.68
C THR A 276 -21.73 31.19 -1.66
N LYS A 277 -21.11 31.49 -0.53
CA LYS A 277 -20.03 32.48 -0.42
C LYS A 277 -18.73 31.81 -0.89
N TRP A 278 -18.08 32.40 -1.88
CA TRP A 278 -16.83 31.87 -2.45
C TRP A 278 -15.60 32.61 -1.94
N LEU A 279 -15.70 33.93 -1.89
CA LEU A 279 -14.66 34.81 -1.41
C LEU A 279 -15.24 35.78 -0.39
N GLU A 280 -14.44 36.15 0.61
CA GLU A 280 -14.79 37.17 1.61
C GLU A 280 -13.69 38.21 1.78
N PHE A 281 -14.05 39.40 2.24
CA PHE A 281 -13.12 40.46 2.59
C PHE A 281 -12.32 40.13 3.84
N GLU A 282 -11.04 40.51 3.83
CA GLU A 282 -10.14 40.36 4.97
C GLU A 282 -9.72 41.71 5.57
N ALA A 283 -9.40 41.67 6.86
CA ALA A 283 -8.84 42.81 7.57
C ALA A 283 -7.43 43.18 7.03
N PRO A 284 -6.97 44.44 7.17
CA PRO A 284 -7.70 45.57 7.72
C PRO A 284 -8.80 46.06 6.76
N PHE A 285 -9.99 46.29 7.31
CA PHE A 285 -11.10 46.83 6.54
C PHE A 285 -10.93 48.34 6.34
N ASN A 286 -11.14 48.79 5.11
CA ASN A 286 -11.26 50.20 4.78
C ASN A 286 -12.61 50.77 5.22
N TRP A 287 -13.64 49.93 5.17
CA TRP A 287 -14.95 50.21 5.75
C TRP A 287 -15.35 49.03 6.63
N ASP A 288 -15.57 49.31 7.91
CA ASP A 288 -15.98 48.32 8.92
C ASP A 288 -17.28 48.78 9.58
N LYS A 289 -18.36 48.77 8.79
CA LYS A 289 -19.71 49.02 9.27
C LYS A 289 -20.50 47.75 9.01
N PRO A 290 -20.39 46.72 9.87
CA PRO A 290 -21.25 45.55 9.76
C PRO A 290 -22.69 45.99 10.00
N GLY A 291 -23.64 45.40 9.26
CA GLY A 291 -25.06 45.70 9.41
C GLY A 291 -25.63 45.25 10.75
N ASP A 292 -26.96 45.12 10.84
CA ASP A 292 -27.68 44.64 12.05
C ASP A 292 -27.38 43.18 12.47
N GLY A 293 -26.40 42.51 11.85
CA GLY A 293 -26.03 41.11 12.11
C GLY A 293 -26.98 40.06 11.53
N SER A 294 -28.07 40.46 10.87
CA SER A 294 -29.06 39.53 10.32
C SER A 294 -28.73 39.01 8.92
N ALA A 295 -27.64 39.48 8.32
CA ALA A 295 -27.14 39.03 7.04
C ALA A 295 -25.62 39.23 7.00
N ASP A 296 -24.92 38.33 6.32
CA ASP A 296 -23.46 38.33 6.19
C ASP A 296 -23.01 39.30 5.08
N PRO A 297 -22.37 40.44 5.43
CA PRO A 297 -21.94 41.45 4.47
C PRO A 297 -20.52 41.23 3.96
N THR A 298 -19.82 40.17 4.39
CA THR A 298 -18.37 40.06 4.14
C THR A 298 -18.02 39.50 2.76
N PHE A 299 -19.01 39.08 1.98
CA PHE A 299 -18.75 38.42 0.69
C PHE A 299 -18.16 39.37 -0.36
N TYR A 300 -17.14 38.88 -1.06
CA TYR A 300 -16.65 39.48 -2.31
C TYR A 300 -17.30 38.83 -3.53
N LEU A 301 -17.50 37.51 -3.50
CA LEU A 301 -18.20 36.74 -4.53
C LEU A 301 -19.17 35.77 -3.88
N ALA A 302 -20.41 35.79 -4.35
CA ALA A 302 -21.46 34.87 -3.91
C ALA A 302 -22.32 34.42 -5.09
N THR A 303 -22.79 33.17 -5.07
CA THR A 303 -23.64 32.62 -6.14
C THR A 303 -24.80 31.82 -5.59
N THR A 304 -25.94 31.85 -6.27
CA THR A 304 -27.11 31.00 -6.02
C THR A 304 -27.72 30.58 -7.36
N ASN A 305 -27.88 29.28 -7.60
CA ASN A 305 -28.39 28.75 -8.88
C ASN A 305 -27.58 29.26 -10.09
N ASN A 306 -28.24 29.96 -11.02
CA ASN A 306 -27.68 30.62 -12.20
C ASN A 306 -27.40 32.12 -11.97
N LEU A 307 -27.33 32.58 -10.72
CA LEU A 307 -27.04 33.97 -10.38
C LEU A 307 -25.76 34.09 -9.56
N GLY A 308 -25.03 35.18 -9.77
CA GLY A 308 -23.89 35.56 -8.95
C GLY A 308 -23.83 37.06 -8.70
N MET A 309 -23.17 37.46 -7.63
CA MET A 309 -22.75 38.84 -7.42
C MET A 309 -21.26 38.89 -7.06
N ILE A 310 -20.52 39.79 -7.70
CA ILE A 310 -19.10 40.05 -7.44
C ILE A 310 -18.87 41.54 -7.17
N GLN A 311 -18.01 41.87 -6.20
CA GLN A 311 -17.72 43.27 -5.82
C GLN A 311 -16.60 43.91 -6.65
N THR A 312 -16.18 43.35 -7.78
CA THR A 312 -15.19 44.01 -8.65
C THR A 312 -15.79 45.28 -9.29
N GLY A 313 -15.25 46.47 -9.01
CA GLY A 313 -15.63 47.68 -9.77
C GLY A 313 -15.47 49.06 -9.13
N HIS A 314 -15.30 49.16 -7.80
CA HIS A 314 -15.13 50.47 -7.12
C HIS A 314 -13.90 51.28 -7.59
N SER A 315 -12.97 50.65 -8.27
CA SER A 315 -11.64 51.15 -8.61
C SER A 315 -11.52 51.80 -9.99
N ASN A 316 -12.58 52.45 -10.47
CA ASN A 316 -12.64 53.11 -11.79
C ASN A 316 -12.21 52.19 -12.96
N GLY A 317 -12.71 50.95 -12.97
CA GLY A 317 -12.46 50.00 -14.05
C GLY A 317 -11.10 49.31 -14.02
N THR A 318 -10.39 49.35 -12.88
CA THR A 318 -9.15 48.57 -12.68
C THR A 318 -9.45 47.20 -12.08
N SER A 319 -8.64 46.20 -12.43
CA SER A 319 -8.68 44.85 -11.84
C SER A 319 -7.32 44.18 -11.90
N THR A 320 -7.05 43.28 -10.96
CA THR A 320 -5.84 42.44 -10.97
C THR A 320 -6.00 41.23 -11.88
N SER A 321 -4.90 40.52 -12.16
CA SER A 321 -4.94 39.30 -12.96
C SER A 321 -5.84 38.23 -12.33
N ASP A 322 -5.75 38.07 -11.01
CA ASP A 322 -6.49 37.02 -10.31
C ASP A 322 -7.99 37.33 -10.19
N GLU A 323 -8.38 38.60 -10.02
CA GLU A 323 -9.80 39.00 -10.15
C GLU A 323 -10.37 38.62 -11.51
N ARG A 324 -9.60 38.81 -12.59
CA ARG A 324 -10.03 38.44 -13.94
C ARG A 324 -10.18 36.93 -14.08
N LYS A 325 -9.29 36.12 -13.48
CA LYS A 325 -9.43 34.65 -13.44
C LYS A 325 -10.69 34.23 -12.68
N ILE A 326 -10.98 34.86 -11.53
CA ILE A 326 -12.20 34.61 -10.75
C ILE A 326 -13.46 34.95 -11.54
N ILE A 327 -13.46 36.10 -12.24
CA ILE A 327 -14.55 36.47 -13.13
C ILE A 327 -14.71 35.44 -14.26
N ALA A 328 -13.62 35.03 -14.92
CA ALA A 328 -13.66 34.03 -15.98
C ALA A 328 -14.24 32.69 -15.48
N ASN A 329 -13.81 32.22 -14.31
CA ASN A 329 -14.36 31.04 -13.65
C ASN A 329 -15.86 31.20 -13.36
N THR A 330 -16.26 32.35 -12.81
CA THR A 330 -17.67 32.63 -12.48
C THR A 330 -18.54 32.61 -13.73
N LEU A 331 -18.13 33.30 -14.80
CA LEU A 331 -18.86 33.33 -16.08
C LEU A 331 -19.02 31.92 -16.66
N TYR A 332 -17.98 31.09 -16.61
CA TYR A 332 -18.09 29.70 -17.07
C TYR A 332 -19.08 28.86 -16.28
N ASN A 333 -19.04 28.98 -14.95
CA ASN A 333 -19.93 28.23 -14.07
C ASN A 333 -21.40 28.71 -14.15
N LEU A 334 -21.62 29.94 -14.57
CA LEU A 334 -22.96 30.49 -14.84
C LEU A 334 -23.50 30.14 -16.24
N ALA A 335 -22.65 29.69 -17.17
CA ALA A 335 -23.06 29.24 -18.51
C ALA A 335 -23.67 27.82 -18.47
N GLN A 336 -24.85 27.68 -17.89
CA GLN A 336 -25.45 26.40 -17.48
C GLN A 336 -26.35 25.72 -18.53
N VAL A 337 -26.61 26.36 -19.66
CA VAL A 337 -27.48 25.85 -20.73
C VAL A 337 -26.65 25.39 -21.92
N SER A 338 -27.02 24.26 -22.52
CA SER A 338 -26.44 23.79 -23.80
C SER A 338 -27.51 23.16 -24.69
N PHE A 339 -27.27 23.15 -25.99
CA PHE A 339 -28.09 22.43 -26.98
C PHE A 339 -27.38 21.19 -27.54
N GLU A 340 -26.13 20.96 -27.10
CA GLU A 340 -25.38 19.76 -27.42
C GLU A 340 -25.92 18.55 -26.64
N THR A 341 -25.48 17.36 -27.02
CA THR A 341 -25.84 16.10 -26.33
C THR A 341 -24.68 15.47 -25.56
N THR A 342 -23.58 16.21 -25.46
CA THR A 342 -22.38 15.82 -24.74
C THR A 342 -21.83 16.98 -23.91
N ALA A 343 -21.22 16.66 -22.78
CA ALA A 343 -20.50 17.63 -21.94
C ALA A 343 -19.42 16.93 -21.10
N GLN A 344 -18.54 17.73 -20.52
CA GLN A 344 -17.55 17.27 -19.56
C GLN A 344 -17.78 17.96 -18.24
N ASP A 345 -18.13 17.21 -17.20
CA ASP A 345 -18.20 17.76 -15.85
C ASP A 345 -16.80 17.84 -15.25
N GLN A 346 -16.21 19.04 -15.35
CA GLN A 346 -14.86 19.36 -14.86
C GLN A 346 -14.82 19.67 -13.34
N THR A 347 -15.96 19.50 -12.65
CA THR A 347 -16.11 19.87 -11.23
C THR A 347 -16.02 18.72 -10.25
N VAL A 348 -16.04 17.50 -10.76
CA VAL A 348 -15.87 16.29 -9.95
C VAL A 348 -14.47 16.24 -9.36
N LYS A 349 -14.36 15.61 -8.20
CA LYS A 349 -13.08 15.38 -7.55
C LYS A 349 -13.08 14.03 -6.84
N ASP A 350 -11.99 13.32 -6.99
CA ASP A 350 -11.66 12.22 -6.11
C ASP A 350 -10.96 12.78 -4.86
N ASP A 351 -11.69 12.81 -3.74
CA ASP A 351 -11.22 13.30 -2.43
C ASP A 351 -11.07 12.17 -1.39
N ARG A 352 -11.02 10.91 -1.86
CA ARG A 352 -11.06 9.72 -1.02
C ARG A 352 -9.71 9.03 -1.03
N ALA A 353 -9.07 9.00 0.14
CA ALA A 353 -7.79 8.33 0.30
C ALA A 353 -7.83 6.84 -0.14
N PRO A 354 -6.75 6.32 -0.74
CA PRO A 354 -6.64 4.91 -1.07
C PRO A 354 -6.82 4.00 0.14
N ALA A 355 -7.12 2.74 -0.15
CA ALA A 355 -7.04 1.68 0.85
C ALA A 355 -5.62 1.56 1.42
N LEU A 356 -5.50 0.89 2.57
CA LEU A 356 -4.20 0.48 3.09
C LEU A 356 -3.52 -0.44 2.08
N ALA A 357 -2.22 -0.22 1.85
CA ALA A 357 -1.43 -1.07 0.98
C ALA A 357 -1.52 -2.55 1.39
N ASN A 358 -1.62 -3.42 0.40
CA ASN A 358 -1.29 -4.83 0.51
C ASN A 358 0.19 -5.01 0.17
N ALA A 359 0.87 -5.92 0.87
CA ALA A 359 2.28 -6.20 0.63
C ALA A 359 2.52 -7.70 0.77
N VAL A 360 3.27 -8.27 -0.18
CA VAL A 360 3.59 -9.70 -0.23
C VAL A 360 5.02 -9.89 -0.73
N GLN A 361 5.72 -10.92 -0.24
CA GLN A 361 7.01 -11.29 -0.81
C GLN A 361 6.84 -11.78 -2.25
N LYS A 362 7.66 -11.27 -3.17
CA LYS A 362 7.71 -11.72 -4.57
C LYS A 362 8.37 -13.10 -4.66
N PRO A 363 7.89 -13.98 -5.56
CA PRO A 363 8.56 -15.23 -5.87
C PRO A 363 9.98 -15.02 -6.41
N GLY A 364 10.89 -15.95 -6.12
CA GLY A 364 12.22 -16.03 -6.75
C GLY A 364 13.37 -15.32 -6.03
N GLY A 365 13.11 -14.65 -4.89
CA GLY A 365 14.15 -14.15 -3.99
C GLY A 365 14.69 -15.22 -3.03
N SER A 366 15.81 -14.94 -2.37
CA SER A 366 16.37 -15.75 -1.28
C SER A 366 16.05 -15.16 0.08
N VAL A 367 16.19 -15.93 1.17
CA VAL A 367 15.91 -15.46 2.53
C VAL A 367 16.73 -14.21 2.91
N ASP A 368 17.95 -14.09 2.42
CA ASP A 368 18.86 -12.96 2.66
C ASP A 368 18.77 -11.84 1.63
N ASN A 369 17.97 -12.02 0.56
CA ASN A 369 17.72 -11.01 -0.45
C ASN A 369 16.42 -11.31 -1.22
N PHE A 370 15.33 -10.69 -0.82
CA PHE A 370 14.05 -10.79 -1.51
C PHE A 370 13.40 -9.43 -1.73
N ASP A 371 12.42 -9.43 -2.62
CA ASP A 371 11.64 -8.25 -2.97
C ASP A 371 10.21 -8.37 -2.43
N ILE A 372 9.61 -7.23 -2.10
CA ILE A 372 8.21 -7.11 -1.68
C ILE A 372 7.43 -6.43 -2.80
N GLU A 373 6.37 -7.08 -3.29
CA GLU A 373 5.36 -6.44 -4.15
C GLU A 373 4.35 -5.74 -3.26
N ILE A 374 4.08 -4.48 -3.58
CA ILE A 374 3.07 -3.67 -2.90
C ILE A 374 2.00 -3.28 -3.89
N ASP A 375 0.76 -3.25 -3.43
CA ASP A 375 -0.38 -2.84 -4.24
C ASP A 375 -1.41 -2.12 -3.37
N SER A 376 -2.25 -1.29 -3.98
CA SER A 376 -3.36 -0.63 -3.28
C SER A 376 -4.50 -0.33 -4.26
N MET A 377 -5.66 -0.07 -3.68
CA MET A 377 -6.89 0.22 -4.40
C MET A 377 -7.33 1.64 -4.08
N ASP A 378 -7.50 2.46 -5.12
CA ASP A 378 -8.19 3.73 -5.00
C ASP A 378 -9.69 3.47 -4.76
N GLN A 379 -10.26 4.17 -3.77
CA GLN A 379 -11.68 4.04 -3.46
C GLN A 379 -12.55 4.95 -4.34
N GLY A 380 -12.00 6.07 -4.80
CA GLY A 380 -12.73 7.11 -5.51
C GLY A 380 -13.91 7.71 -4.74
N LYS A 381 -14.58 8.68 -5.38
CA LYS A 381 -15.80 9.31 -4.88
C LYS A 381 -16.97 9.09 -5.82
N GLU A 382 -18.11 8.70 -5.26
CA GLU A 382 -19.33 8.51 -6.03
C GLU A 382 -20.03 9.84 -6.32
N TYR A 383 -20.49 9.98 -7.56
CA TYR A 383 -21.32 11.10 -8.01
C TYR A 383 -22.53 10.57 -8.78
N GLN A 384 -23.60 11.37 -8.81
CA GLN A 384 -24.79 11.11 -9.61
C GLN A 384 -25.14 12.31 -10.50
N TRP A 385 -25.72 12.03 -11.67
CA TRP A 385 -26.16 13.05 -12.62
C TRP A 385 -27.53 12.75 -13.20
N TYR A 386 -28.22 13.82 -13.59
CA TYR A 386 -29.29 13.77 -14.58
C TYR A 386 -29.33 15.06 -15.41
N ILE A 387 -29.93 14.97 -16.59
CA ILE A 387 -30.18 16.09 -17.49
C ILE A 387 -31.67 16.45 -17.44
N GLU A 388 -31.96 17.73 -17.37
CA GLU A 388 -33.29 18.26 -17.71
C GLU A 388 -33.29 18.76 -19.14
N ALA A 389 -34.37 18.48 -19.86
CA ALA A 389 -34.62 18.94 -21.22
C ALA A 389 -36.02 19.55 -21.26
N ASP A 390 -36.10 20.87 -21.34
CA ASP A 390 -37.38 21.54 -21.53
C ASP A 390 -37.80 21.49 -23.00
N THR A 391 -39.06 21.16 -23.28
CA THR A 391 -39.57 20.98 -24.65
C THR A 391 -40.76 21.88 -24.91
N ILE A 392 -40.87 22.40 -26.13
CA ILE A 392 -41.92 23.36 -26.51
C ILE A 392 -43.31 22.73 -26.37
N SER A 393 -43.47 21.47 -26.80
CA SER A 393 -44.78 20.79 -26.86
C SER A 393 -45.07 19.83 -25.72
N SER A 394 -44.05 19.26 -25.06
CA SER A 394 -44.23 18.18 -24.07
C SER A 394 -43.75 18.52 -22.66
N GLY A 395 -43.36 19.76 -22.40
CA GLY A 395 -42.86 20.22 -21.11
C GLY A 395 -41.48 19.63 -20.74
N LEU A 396 -41.18 19.65 -19.44
CA LEU A 396 -39.89 19.23 -18.90
C LEU A 396 -39.74 17.69 -18.94
N LYS A 397 -38.69 17.21 -19.59
CA LYS A 397 -38.24 15.82 -19.58
C LYS A 397 -36.97 15.67 -18.75
N LYS A 398 -36.76 14.48 -18.19
CA LYS A 398 -35.56 14.15 -17.42
C LYS A 398 -34.88 12.90 -17.97
N SER A 399 -33.55 12.94 -18.02
CA SER A 399 -32.79 11.74 -18.30
C SER A 399 -32.89 10.75 -17.14
N ASP A 400 -32.45 9.53 -17.40
CA ASP A 400 -32.02 8.60 -16.38
C ASP A 400 -31.12 9.31 -15.35
N VAL A 401 -31.29 8.95 -14.08
CA VAL A 401 -30.30 9.26 -13.04
C VAL A 401 -29.23 8.19 -13.12
N VAL A 402 -28.00 8.61 -13.40
CA VAL A 402 -26.84 7.72 -13.47
C VAL A 402 -25.84 8.02 -12.38
N LYS A 403 -25.00 7.04 -12.09
CA LYS A 403 -24.01 7.04 -11.02
C LYS A 403 -22.69 6.49 -11.52
N GLU A 404 -21.61 7.16 -11.18
CA GLU A 404 -20.24 6.78 -11.53
C GLU A 404 -19.31 7.07 -10.34
N THR A 405 -18.29 6.23 -10.18
CA THR A 405 -17.24 6.48 -9.18
C THR A 405 -16.08 7.19 -9.87
N ILE A 406 -15.83 8.42 -9.44
CA ILE A 406 -14.70 9.21 -9.90
C ILE A 406 -13.46 8.76 -9.13
N MET A 407 -12.61 8.03 -9.83
CA MET A 407 -11.33 7.49 -9.34
C MET A 407 -10.19 8.14 -10.11
N SER A 408 -9.07 8.34 -9.43
CA SER A 408 -7.83 8.81 -10.05
C SER A 408 -6.78 7.70 -10.19
N ASN A 409 -6.96 6.61 -9.46
CA ASN A 409 -6.07 5.46 -9.34
C ASN A 409 -4.72 5.81 -8.66
N ILE A 410 -3.89 4.82 -8.36
CA ILE A 410 -2.70 4.99 -7.49
C ILE A 410 -1.58 5.76 -8.21
N ALA A 411 -1.10 6.85 -7.61
CA ALA A 411 0.09 7.56 -8.09
C ALA A 411 1.37 6.80 -7.75
N GLY A 412 1.46 6.30 -6.52
CA GLY A 412 2.63 5.60 -6.02
C GLY A 412 2.60 5.39 -4.51
N TYR A 413 3.78 5.05 -3.99
CA TYR A 413 3.99 4.63 -2.61
C TYR A 413 5.19 5.34 -1.99
N PHE A 414 5.08 5.54 -0.68
CA PHE A 414 6.18 5.90 0.19
C PHE A 414 6.38 4.78 1.20
N TYR A 415 7.64 4.48 1.54
CA TYR A 415 7.92 3.46 2.53
C TYR A 415 9.10 3.80 3.44
N LYS A 416 9.11 3.17 4.62
CA LYS A 416 10.22 3.23 5.57
C LYS A 416 10.37 1.87 6.24
N ILE A 417 11.62 1.47 6.48
CA ILE A 417 11.94 0.25 7.23
C ILE A 417 12.75 0.63 8.46
N ASP A 418 12.26 0.31 9.66
CA ASP A 418 12.95 0.59 10.92
C ASP A 418 12.54 -0.37 12.05
N ASN A 419 13.00 -0.13 13.29
CA ASN A 419 12.72 -0.98 14.45
C ASN A 419 11.43 -0.63 15.21
N SER A 420 10.64 0.35 14.75
CA SER A 420 9.45 0.86 15.42
C SER A 420 8.18 0.17 14.94
N ALA A 421 7.33 -0.28 15.86
CA ALA A 421 6.02 -0.82 15.51
C ALA A 421 5.00 0.27 15.07
N THR A 422 5.40 1.55 15.08
CA THR A 422 4.54 2.69 14.72
C THR A 422 5.31 3.70 13.88
N SER A 423 4.60 4.49 13.05
CA SER A 423 5.23 5.48 12.18
C SER A 423 4.33 6.68 11.91
N THR A 424 4.95 7.85 11.78
CA THR A 424 4.31 9.12 11.40
C THR A 424 4.37 9.38 9.88
N LEU A 425 4.76 8.39 9.08
CA LEU A 425 5.03 8.54 7.64
C LEU A 425 3.89 9.23 6.88
N ALA A 426 2.62 8.92 7.17
CA ALA A 426 1.50 9.57 6.51
C ALA A 426 1.49 11.10 6.71
N GLY A 427 1.81 11.58 7.92
CA GLY A 427 1.93 13.02 8.20
C GLY A 427 3.12 13.67 7.49
N THR A 428 4.23 12.93 7.33
CA THR A 428 5.38 13.39 6.53
C THR A 428 5.01 13.51 5.05
N VAL A 429 4.29 12.53 4.49
CA VAL A 429 3.83 12.54 3.10
C VAL A 429 2.81 13.64 2.85
N GLU A 430 1.87 13.88 3.77
CA GLU A 430 0.97 15.03 3.71
C GLU A 430 1.74 16.36 3.66
N GLY A 431 2.86 16.46 4.36
CA GLY A 431 3.76 17.62 4.31
C GLY A 431 4.51 17.80 2.98
N TYR A 432 4.43 16.86 2.04
CA TYR A 432 5.02 17.00 0.69
C TYR A 432 4.11 17.71 -0.31
N LYS A 433 2.84 17.96 0.05
CA LYS A 433 1.90 18.68 -0.80
C LYS A 433 2.31 20.13 -1.01
N ASP A 434 2.22 20.60 -2.24
CA ASP A 434 2.37 22.02 -2.59
C ASP A 434 1.10 22.83 -2.29
N GLU A 435 1.13 24.12 -2.63
CA GLU A 435 0.01 25.07 -2.48
C GLU A 435 -1.26 24.70 -3.28
N PHE A 436 -1.16 23.78 -4.25
CA PHE A 436 -2.29 23.20 -4.98
C PHE A 436 -2.74 21.85 -4.40
N GLY A 437 -2.06 21.35 -3.36
CA GLY A 437 -2.31 20.05 -2.75
C GLY A 437 -1.67 18.88 -3.48
N ARG A 438 -0.68 19.11 -4.36
CA ARG A 438 -0.06 18.09 -5.22
C ARG A 438 1.28 17.61 -4.67
N ILE A 439 1.58 16.34 -4.88
CA ILE A 439 2.88 15.73 -4.56
C ILE A 439 3.65 15.49 -5.86
N GLY A 440 4.82 16.10 -6.00
CA GLY A 440 5.68 15.90 -7.17
C GLY A 440 6.14 14.46 -7.32
N SER A 441 6.11 13.91 -8.53
CA SER A 441 6.47 12.50 -8.81
C SER A 441 7.87 12.11 -8.33
N SER A 442 8.82 13.04 -8.33
CA SER A 442 10.19 12.83 -7.84
C SER A 442 10.31 12.65 -6.33
N LYS A 443 9.24 12.88 -5.56
CA LYS A 443 9.22 12.66 -4.10
C LYS A 443 8.93 11.22 -3.73
N TYR A 444 8.23 10.48 -4.59
CA TYR A 444 7.80 9.12 -4.32
C TYR A 444 9.00 8.18 -4.28
N ASP A 445 9.00 7.25 -3.33
CA ASP A 445 9.97 6.16 -3.33
C ASP A 445 9.68 5.21 -4.50
N ILE A 446 8.39 5.01 -4.81
CA ILE A 446 7.92 4.23 -5.94
C ILE A 446 6.78 4.99 -6.62
N TYR A 447 6.98 5.44 -7.86
CA TYR A 447 5.96 6.09 -8.68
C TYR A 447 5.50 5.14 -9.79
N VAL A 448 4.19 4.89 -9.88
CA VAL A 448 3.61 3.90 -10.81
C VAL A 448 2.66 4.50 -11.84
N ALA A 449 2.22 5.75 -11.65
CA ALA A 449 1.29 6.38 -12.58
C ALA A 449 1.90 6.65 -13.97
N PRO A 450 1.13 6.49 -15.06
CA PRO A 450 1.58 6.76 -16.42
C PRO A 450 2.03 8.22 -16.62
N THR A 451 3.09 8.42 -17.41
CA THR A 451 3.70 9.74 -17.69
C THR A 451 3.94 10.01 -19.18
N GLY A 452 3.46 9.14 -20.06
CA GLY A 452 3.63 9.24 -21.50
C GLY A 452 2.79 10.34 -22.15
N SER A 453 3.02 10.55 -23.44
CA SER A 453 2.29 11.53 -24.25
C SER A 453 0.80 11.19 -24.31
N THR A 454 -0.05 12.22 -24.31
CA THR A 454 -1.51 12.09 -24.51
C THR A 454 -1.92 12.23 -25.97
N ASN A 455 -0.96 12.52 -26.86
CA ASN A 455 -1.22 12.75 -28.28
C ASN A 455 -0.87 11.50 -29.10
N PRO A 456 -1.86 10.80 -29.70
CA PRO A 456 -1.59 9.62 -30.52
C PRO A 456 -0.74 9.89 -31.78
N ALA A 457 -0.58 11.15 -32.19
CA ALA A 457 0.29 11.53 -33.29
C ALA A 457 1.76 11.76 -32.88
N ASP A 458 2.08 11.69 -31.58
CA ASP A 458 3.45 11.79 -31.08
C ASP A 458 4.24 10.51 -31.44
N PRO A 459 5.44 10.60 -32.03
CA PRO A 459 6.27 9.43 -32.33
C PRO A 459 6.61 8.53 -31.14
N ASN A 460 6.56 9.07 -29.91
CA ASN A 460 6.82 8.34 -28.67
C ASN A 460 5.54 7.95 -27.92
N TYR A 461 4.37 8.06 -28.55
CA TYR A 461 3.10 7.65 -27.95
C TYR A 461 3.09 6.13 -27.70
N ASP A 462 2.85 5.75 -26.45
CA ASP A 462 2.57 4.38 -26.04
C ASP A 462 1.21 4.36 -25.34
N PRO A 463 0.21 3.65 -25.88
CA PRO A 463 -1.13 3.60 -25.28
C PRO A 463 -1.16 2.97 -23.88
N THR A 464 -0.13 2.22 -23.49
CA THR A 464 0.00 1.66 -22.12
C THR A 464 0.61 2.64 -21.12
N GLN A 465 1.17 3.74 -21.61
CA GLN A 465 1.78 4.80 -20.83
C GLN A 465 1.06 6.15 -20.99
N ASP A 466 -0.07 6.18 -21.69
CA ASP A 466 -0.85 7.41 -21.91
C ASP A 466 -1.23 8.04 -20.55
N ALA A 467 -0.83 9.30 -20.35
CA ALA A 467 -1.10 10.00 -19.10
C ALA A 467 -2.60 10.20 -18.81
N ASN A 468 -3.50 9.95 -19.78
CA ASN A 468 -4.95 9.97 -19.58
C ASN A 468 -5.54 8.64 -19.05
N LEU A 469 -4.75 7.57 -18.93
CA LEU A 469 -5.25 6.29 -18.42
C LEU A 469 -5.80 6.44 -17.00
N VAL A 470 -7.01 5.89 -16.78
CA VAL A 470 -7.59 5.71 -15.45
C VAL A 470 -7.20 4.34 -14.90
N ASP A 471 -7.23 3.29 -15.73
CA ASP A 471 -6.87 1.93 -15.37
C ASP A 471 -5.46 1.59 -15.88
N TYR A 472 -4.57 1.20 -14.96
CA TYR A 472 -3.20 0.76 -15.24
C TYR A 472 -2.69 -0.09 -14.07
N ASP A 473 -1.54 -0.76 -14.23
CA ASP A 473 -0.93 -1.57 -13.17
C ASP A 473 -0.40 -0.67 -12.04
N THR A 474 -0.90 -0.89 -10.84
CA THR A 474 -0.59 -0.10 -9.65
C THR A 474 0.49 -0.73 -8.79
N LYS A 475 1.05 -1.88 -9.19
CA LYS A 475 2.01 -2.61 -8.37
C LYS A 475 3.37 -1.92 -8.28
N GLY A 476 3.83 -1.74 -7.05
CA GLY A 476 5.20 -1.32 -6.73
C GLY A 476 6.09 -2.48 -6.31
N THR A 477 7.41 -2.30 -6.36
CA THR A 477 8.37 -3.27 -5.82
C THR A 477 9.35 -2.56 -4.89
N ILE A 478 9.50 -3.09 -3.67
CA ILE A 478 10.56 -2.73 -2.73
C ILE A 478 11.60 -3.83 -2.77
N SER A 479 12.79 -3.52 -3.27
CA SER A 479 13.83 -4.52 -3.51
C SER A 479 14.88 -4.58 -2.40
N GLY A 480 15.54 -5.73 -2.29
CA GLY A 480 16.76 -5.86 -1.49
C GLY A 480 16.54 -6.05 0.01
N ILE A 481 15.42 -6.70 0.41
CA ILE A 481 15.13 -6.98 1.81
C ILE A 481 15.96 -8.16 2.29
N ASN A 482 16.67 -7.99 3.42
CA ASN A 482 17.46 -9.06 4.02
C ASN A 482 16.69 -9.67 5.20
N GLY A 483 16.04 -10.82 4.97
CA GLY A 483 15.26 -11.54 5.98
C GLY A 483 16.09 -12.15 7.13
N ILE A 484 17.43 -12.11 7.06
CA ILE A 484 18.32 -12.51 8.16
C ILE A 484 18.53 -11.35 9.12
N THR A 485 18.88 -10.16 8.61
CA THR A 485 19.22 -9.00 9.45
C THR A 485 18.04 -8.09 9.76
N ASP A 486 17.01 -8.10 8.93
CA ASP A 486 15.84 -7.20 9.05
C ASP A 486 14.60 -7.92 9.58
N LEU A 487 14.71 -9.19 9.98
CA LEU A 487 13.59 -10.06 10.40
C LEU A 487 12.60 -9.37 11.35
N GLU A 488 13.13 -8.68 12.38
CA GLU A 488 12.33 -8.04 13.43
C GLU A 488 11.97 -6.57 13.12
N LYS A 489 12.47 -6.00 12.02
CA LYS A 489 12.11 -4.66 11.58
C LYS A 489 10.68 -4.62 11.05
N TYR A 490 10.13 -3.42 11.03
CA TYR A 490 8.83 -3.09 10.49
C TYR A 490 8.99 -2.33 9.19
N ILE A 491 8.15 -2.69 8.21
CA ILE A 491 7.93 -1.90 7.02
C ILE A 491 6.65 -1.07 7.21
N HIS A 492 6.77 0.23 6.97
CA HIS A 492 5.67 1.18 6.96
C HIS A 492 5.43 1.64 5.52
N ILE A 493 4.21 1.54 5.04
CA ILE A 493 3.84 1.87 3.67
C ILE A 493 2.67 2.87 3.70
N VAL A 494 2.77 3.90 2.86
CA VAL A 494 1.70 4.86 2.58
C VAL A 494 1.47 4.87 1.08
N SER A 495 0.23 4.59 0.68
CA SER A 495 -0.26 4.75 -0.70
C SER A 495 -0.81 6.15 -0.91
N VAL A 496 -0.62 6.70 -2.11
CA VAL A 496 -1.20 7.97 -2.56
C VAL A 496 -1.82 7.78 -3.94
N ASP A 497 -3.04 8.29 -4.14
CA ASP A 497 -3.66 8.34 -5.47
C ASP A 497 -3.18 9.53 -6.31
N ARG A 498 -3.59 9.58 -7.59
CA ARG A 498 -3.23 10.68 -8.50
C ARG A 498 -3.93 11.98 -8.18
N SER A 499 -5.05 11.95 -7.45
CA SER A 499 -5.67 13.13 -6.83
C SER A 499 -4.95 13.61 -5.57
N ASN A 500 -3.87 12.94 -5.17
CA ASN A 500 -3.00 13.26 -4.04
C ASN A 500 -3.66 13.04 -2.67
N ASN A 501 -4.66 12.17 -2.56
CA ASN A 501 -5.16 11.75 -1.26
C ASN A 501 -4.21 10.71 -0.64
N VAL A 502 -3.84 10.91 0.63
CA VAL A 502 -2.84 10.09 1.32
C VAL A 502 -3.56 9.08 2.22
N SER A 503 -3.23 7.80 2.05
CA SER A 503 -3.76 6.73 2.90
C SER A 503 -3.18 6.76 4.32
N LYS A 504 -3.79 6.00 5.23
CA LYS A 504 -3.19 5.70 6.54
C LYS A 504 -1.94 4.83 6.37
N VAL A 505 -1.09 4.79 7.39
CA VAL A 505 0.10 3.93 7.37
C VAL A 505 -0.29 2.46 7.53
N LYS A 506 0.09 1.62 6.56
CA LYS A 506 0.14 0.17 6.73
C LYS A 506 1.48 -0.20 7.39
N THR A 507 1.44 -0.91 8.50
CA THR A 507 2.65 -1.42 9.18
C THR A 507 2.62 -2.94 9.20
N ILE A 508 3.73 -3.57 8.82
CA ILE A 508 3.89 -5.03 8.78
C ILE A 508 5.29 -5.37 9.28
N GLN A 509 5.44 -6.41 10.09
CA GLN A 509 6.78 -6.88 10.47
C GLN A 509 7.36 -7.75 9.35
N ILE A 510 8.66 -7.66 9.08
CA ILE A 510 9.28 -8.35 7.93
C ILE A 510 9.07 -9.86 7.98
N LYS A 511 9.21 -10.49 9.16
CA LYS A 511 8.92 -11.93 9.34
C LYS A 511 7.49 -12.35 8.94
N ASP A 512 6.52 -11.43 8.98
CA ASP A 512 5.15 -11.74 8.59
C ASP A 512 4.98 -11.82 7.08
N LEU A 513 5.85 -11.13 6.32
CA LEU A 513 5.89 -11.13 4.86
C LEU A 513 6.70 -12.29 4.28
N MET A 514 7.62 -12.86 5.06
CA MET A 514 8.50 -13.93 4.62
C MET A 514 7.75 -15.25 4.41
N ASN A 515 8.07 -15.92 3.30
CA ASN A 515 7.55 -17.23 2.91
C ASN A 515 8.45 -18.38 3.36
N GLU A 516 9.72 -18.11 3.64
CA GLU A 516 10.74 -19.09 4.05
C GLU A 516 11.62 -18.49 5.14
N PHE A 517 12.19 -19.33 5.99
CA PHE A 517 13.18 -18.95 7.01
C PHE A 517 14.39 -19.86 6.94
N ARG A 518 15.53 -19.34 7.41
CA ARG A 518 16.80 -20.06 7.35
C ARG A 518 17.10 -20.78 8.66
N VAL A 519 17.42 -22.06 8.56
CA VAL A 519 18.01 -22.86 9.64
C VAL A 519 19.51 -22.99 9.37
N PHE A 520 20.32 -22.30 10.17
CA PHE A 520 21.78 -22.40 10.12
C PHE A 520 22.25 -23.66 10.85
N GLU A 521 23.24 -24.34 10.30
CA GLU A 521 23.84 -25.55 10.86
C GLU A 521 25.32 -25.31 11.14
N LYS A 522 25.73 -25.53 12.40
CA LYS A 522 27.12 -25.38 12.84
C LYS A 522 27.60 -26.66 13.51
N TYR A 523 28.86 -26.99 13.30
CA TYR A 523 29.45 -28.25 13.73
C TYR A 523 30.73 -27.98 14.50
N PHE A 524 30.73 -28.27 15.80
CA PHE A 524 31.88 -28.07 16.68
C PHE A 524 32.20 -29.37 17.42
N ASP A 525 33.46 -29.55 17.82
CA ASP A 525 33.74 -30.47 18.90
C ASP A 525 33.36 -29.86 20.26
N THR A 526 33.36 -30.68 21.30
CA THR A 526 33.07 -30.25 22.69
C THR A 526 34.13 -29.31 23.27
N GLU A 527 35.24 -29.07 22.57
CA GLU A 527 36.30 -28.13 22.95
C GLU A 527 36.20 -26.79 22.19
N GLY A 528 35.26 -26.66 21.25
CA GLY A 528 34.97 -25.44 20.50
C GLY A 528 35.66 -25.35 19.13
N THR A 529 36.34 -26.39 18.66
CA THR A 529 36.93 -26.44 17.33
C THR A 529 35.84 -26.65 16.28
N GLN A 530 35.82 -25.82 15.24
CA GLN A 530 34.89 -25.98 14.12
C GLN A 530 35.30 -27.19 13.26
N LEU A 531 34.37 -28.14 13.08
CA LEU A 531 34.62 -29.40 12.37
C LEU A 531 34.19 -29.36 10.90
N GLN A 532 33.22 -28.53 10.57
CA GLN A 532 32.70 -28.33 9.21
C GLN A 532 32.38 -26.85 8.99
N ALA A 533 32.40 -26.40 7.73
CA ALA A 533 31.94 -25.07 7.39
C ALA A 533 30.45 -24.89 7.76
N ASP A 534 30.09 -23.69 8.20
CA ASP A 534 28.69 -23.33 8.46
C ASP A 534 27.87 -23.58 7.19
N SER A 535 26.71 -24.22 7.36
CA SER A 535 25.77 -24.48 6.27
C SER A 535 24.37 -24.05 6.68
N TYR A 536 23.40 -24.14 5.77
CA TYR A 536 22.02 -23.77 6.07
C TYR A 536 21.02 -24.53 5.20
N GLN A 537 19.77 -24.53 5.65
CA GLN A 537 18.61 -24.95 4.87
C GLN A 537 17.53 -23.87 4.96
N ASP A 538 16.97 -23.49 3.82
CA ASP A 538 15.82 -22.60 3.76
C ASP A 538 14.54 -23.43 3.81
N ILE A 539 13.69 -23.12 4.78
CA ILE A 539 12.51 -23.92 5.13
C ILE A 539 11.27 -23.06 4.95
N PRO A 540 10.25 -23.53 4.20
CA PRO A 540 9.00 -22.82 4.07
C PRO A 540 8.36 -22.52 5.43
N LYS A 541 7.78 -21.33 5.56
CA LYS A 541 7.09 -20.87 6.76
C LYS A 541 6.05 -21.90 7.21
N ASP A 542 6.03 -22.13 8.53
CA ASP A 542 5.17 -23.09 9.22
C ASP A 542 5.39 -24.57 8.81
N SER A 543 6.41 -24.88 8.02
CA SER A 543 6.84 -26.25 7.73
C SER A 543 7.84 -26.77 8.78
N ASN A 544 8.10 -28.07 8.76
CA ASN A 544 9.03 -28.70 9.68
C ASN A 544 10.44 -28.79 9.07
N TYR A 545 11.45 -28.53 9.89
CA TYR A 545 12.83 -28.91 9.60
C TYR A 545 13.08 -30.30 10.20
N GLU A 546 13.67 -31.21 9.42
CA GLU A 546 14.18 -32.49 9.91
C GLU A 546 15.57 -32.75 9.33
N LYS A 547 16.51 -33.15 10.19
CA LYS A 547 17.87 -33.51 9.79
C LYS A 547 18.33 -34.72 10.56
N ILE A 548 18.80 -35.74 9.84
CA ILE A 548 19.54 -36.84 10.44
C ILE A 548 20.94 -36.30 10.77
N VAL A 549 21.38 -36.53 12.00
CA VAL A 549 22.71 -36.13 12.46
C VAL A 549 23.79 -36.67 11.51
N MET A 550 24.69 -35.79 11.10
CA MET A 550 25.78 -36.13 10.19
C MET A 550 26.82 -36.99 10.92
N ASN A 551 27.32 -38.02 10.24
CA ASN A 551 28.50 -38.74 10.71
C ASN A 551 29.77 -38.01 10.27
N ILE A 552 30.70 -37.75 11.20
CA ILE A 552 31.97 -37.06 10.94
C ILE A 552 33.10 -38.01 11.32
N ASP A 553 34.04 -38.23 10.39
CA ASP A 553 35.16 -39.15 10.59
C ASP A 553 35.97 -38.79 11.85
N ASN A 554 36.26 -39.79 12.68
CA ASN A 554 36.96 -39.67 13.97
C ASN A 554 36.21 -38.88 15.05
N TYR A 555 34.91 -38.63 14.88
CA TYR A 555 34.06 -37.99 15.87
C TYR A 555 32.78 -38.80 16.10
N VAL A 556 32.17 -38.61 17.26
CA VAL A 556 30.82 -39.12 17.55
C VAL A 556 29.99 -37.99 18.14
N ILE A 557 28.73 -37.87 17.72
CA ILE A 557 27.83 -36.84 18.24
C ILE A 557 27.66 -37.02 19.75
N ASP A 558 27.75 -35.92 20.48
CA ASP A 558 27.46 -35.83 21.91
C ASP A 558 26.04 -35.28 22.12
N SER A 559 25.80 -34.10 21.54
CA SER A 559 24.59 -33.33 21.77
C SER A 559 24.35 -32.34 20.63
N TYR A 560 23.16 -31.77 20.58
CA TYR A 560 22.87 -30.61 19.76
C TYR A 560 22.09 -29.57 20.57
N LYS A 561 22.13 -28.32 20.14
CA LYS A 561 21.27 -27.26 20.66
C LYS A 561 20.63 -26.47 19.52
N ILE A 562 19.44 -25.97 19.78
CA ILE A 562 18.72 -25.07 18.89
C ILE A 562 18.75 -23.68 19.54
N ASP A 563 19.25 -22.69 18.80
CA ASP A 563 19.53 -21.34 19.24
C ASP A 563 20.38 -21.32 20.54
N ALA A 564 19.93 -20.57 21.55
CA ALA A 564 20.51 -20.53 22.89
C ALA A 564 19.82 -21.50 23.86
N GLY A 565 19.20 -22.57 23.34
CA GLY A 565 18.57 -23.62 24.13
C GLY A 565 19.56 -24.49 24.91
N THR A 566 19.02 -25.44 25.67
CA THR A 566 19.80 -26.46 26.38
C THR A 566 20.34 -27.52 25.43
N ASP A 567 21.53 -28.03 25.71
CA ASP A 567 22.08 -29.16 24.97
C ASP A 567 21.21 -30.41 25.16
N VAL A 568 20.86 -31.04 24.04
CA VAL A 568 20.09 -32.29 23.98
C VAL A 568 21.05 -33.40 23.61
N ALA A 569 21.36 -34.26 24.58
CA ALA A 569 22.20 -35.42 24.37
C ALA A 569 21.57 -36.34 23.30
N THR A 570 22.38 -36.80 22.36
CA THR A 570 21.89 -37.55 21.20
C THR A 570 22.88 -38.61 20.72
N GLY A 571 22.39 -39.56 19.93
CA GLY A 571 23.21 -40.63 19.35
C GLY A 571 23.37 -40.51 17.83
N PRO A 572 24.21 -41.37 17.23
CA PRO A 572 24.25 -41.56 15.78
C PRO A 572 22.86 -41.85 15.22
N ASP A 573 22.58 -41.40 13.99
CA ASP A 573 21.30 -41.57 13.29
C ASP A 573 20.07 -40.88 13.93
N ALA A 574 20.27 -40.13 15.01
CA ALA A 574 19.19 -39.35 15.60
C ALA A 574 18.68 -38.27 14.64
N LYS A 575 17.40 -37.96 14.75
CA LYS A 575 16.75 -36.89 13.99
C LYS A 575 16.62 -35.64 14.85
N VAL A 576 17.21 -34.55 14.40
CA VAL A 576 16.92 -33.21 14.92
C VAL A 576 15.74 -32.65 14.16
N SER A 577 14.76 -32.11 14.89
CA SER A 577 13.56 -31.51 14.30
C SER A 577 13.21 -30.18 14.92
N ILE A 578 12.70 -29.28 14.08
CA ILE A 578 12.06 -28.02 14.50
C ILE A 578 10.67 -28.03 13.86
N GLU A 579 9.64 -28.09 14.69
CA GLU A 579 8.26 -28.01 14.22
C GLU A 579 7.88 -26.56 13.92
N LYS A 580 7.14 -26.34 12.82
CA LYS A 580 6.59 -25.03 12.43
C LYS A 580 7.62 -23.89 12.46
N VAL A 581 8.60 -23.98 11.58
CA VAL A 581 9.63 -22.96 11.42
C VAL A 581 8.99 -21.61 11.06
N ASN A 582 9.12 -20.63 11.97
CA ASN A 582 8.50 -19.31 11.85
C ASN A 582 9.46 -18.12 12.10
N LYS A 583 10.75 -18.43 12.22
CA LYS A 583 11.86 -17.49 12.34
C LYS A 583 13.14 -18.17 11.86
N ASN A 584 14.24 -17.42 11.79
CA ASN A 584 15.54 -18.02 11.58
C ASN A 584 16.00 -18.77 12.85
N TYR A 585 16.58 -19.96 12.68
CA TYR A 585 17.11 -20.79 13.76
C TYR A 585 18.58 -21.11 13.52
N THR A 586 19.32 -21.38 14.59
CA THR A 586 20.67 -21.97 14.51
C THR A 586 20.69 -23.30 15.23
N VAL A 587 20.99 -24.39 14.53
CA VAL A 587 21.26 -25.69 15.11
C VAL A 587 22.77 -25.87 15.22
N THR A 588 23.26 -26.01 16.45
CA THR A 588 24.67 -26.29 16.71
C THR A 588 24.81 -27.74 17.18
N TYR A 589 25.61 -28.52 16.46
CA TYR A 589 25.93 -29.91 16.76
C TYR A 589 27.29 -30.00 17.45
N TYR A 590 27.37 -30.73 18.56
CA TYR A 590 28.56 -30.94 19.35
C TYR A 590 29.03 -32.39 19.27
N TYR A 591 30.32 -32.59 18.98
CA TYR A 591 30.90 -33.92 18.81
C TYR A 591 32.06 -34.16 19.78
N ASN A 592 32.17 -35.39 20.27
CA ASN A 592 33.33 -35.87 21.02
C ASN A 592 34.33 -36.49 20.03
N LYS A 593 35.62 -36.17 20.19
CA LYS A 593 36.73 -36.78 19.44
C LYS A 593 36.81 -38.28 19.79
N LEU A 594 36.93 -39.16 18.79
CA LEU A 594 37.10 -40.59 19.03
C LEU A 594 38.58 -40.93 19.23
N ILE A 595 38.85 -41.70 20.28
CA ILE A 595 40.16 -42.24 20.63
C ILE A 595 40.14 -43.73 20.30
N GLN A 596 40.99 -44.15 19.37
CA GLN A 596 41.26 -45.54 19.08
C GLN A 596 42.39 -46.04 19.97
N LEU A 597 42.10 -47.06 20.78
CA LEU A 597 43.06 -47.71 21.64
C LEU A 597 43.19 -49.17 21.22
N ASN A 598 44.39 -49.59 20.85
CA ASN A 598 44.76 -50.95 20.48
C ASN A 598 45.62 -51.49 21.63
N VAL A 599 45.14 -52.50 22.37
CA VAL A 599 45.82 -53.02 23.57
C VAL A 599 46.11 -54.51 23.45
N ARG A 600 47.28 -54.92 23.94
CA ARG A 600 47.61 -56.33 24.20
C ARG A 600 48.43 -56.50 25.48
N GLN A 601 48.45 -57.72 26.00
CA GLN A 601 49.26 -58.12 27.15
C GLN A 601 50.35 -59.13 26.74
N MET A 602 51.58 -58.94 27.24
CA MET A 602 52.71 -59.84 26.96
C MET A 602 53.32 -60.38 28.26
N ILE A 603 53.62 -61.68 28.30
CA ILE A 603 54.22 -62.36 29.45
C ILE A 603 55.74 -62.44 29.28
N VAL A 604 56.49 -61.65 30.05
CA VAL A 604 57.95 -61.42 29.88
C VAL A 604 58.81 -62.66 30.10
N SER A 605 58.33 -63.61 30.90
CA SER A 605 59.01 -64.89 31.17
C SER A 605 57.98 -65.87 31.72
N GLY A 606 57.49 -66.80 30.90
CA GLY A 606 56.56 -67.83 31.36
C GLY A 606 57.17 -68.68 32.48
N ASN A 607 56.35 -69.09 33.46
CA ASN A 607 56.75 -70.03 34.51
C ASN A 607 55.96 -71.34 34.32
N SER A 608 56.61 -72.50 34.43
CA SER A 608 55.96 -73.81 34.25
C SER A 608 54.94 -74.16 35.34
N GLU A 609 55.00 -73.50 36.50
CA GLU A 609 54.09 -73.73 37.63
C GLU A 609 52.81 -72.89 37.57
N VAL A 610 52.75 -71.88 36.68
CA VAL A 610 51.60 -70.97 36.56
C VAL A 610 51.11 -70.94 35.12
N ILE A 611 49.80 -71.12 34.94
CA ILE A 611 49.18 -71.05 33.61
C ILE A 611 49.32 -69.63 33.08
N SER A 612 49.88 -69.52 31.86
CA SER A 612 49.91 -68.26 31.11
C SER A 612 48.49 -67.85 30.74
N PRO A 613 47.99 -66.69 31.20
CA PRO A 613 46.64 -66.25 30.86
C PRO A 613 46.52 -66.03 29.35
N SER A 614 45.47 -66.57 28.74
CA SER A 614 45.11 -66.34 27.33
C SER A 614 44.57 -64.93 27.08
N ASP A 615 44.00 -64.31 28.12
CA ASP A 615 43.41 -62.98 28.08
C ASP A 615 43.92 -62.13 29.25
N GLY A 616 44.17 -60.85 28.98
CA GLY A 616 44.34 -59.82 29.99
C GLY A 616 43.04 -59.05 30.19
N TYR A 617 42.89 -58.39 31.32
CA TYR A 617 41.73 -57.54 31.59
C TYR A 617 42.22 -56.16 32.01
N VAL A 618 41.80 -55.13 31.27
CA VAL A 618 42.13 -53.74 31.57
C VAL A 618 40.86 -52.94 31.84
N GLN A 619 40.97 -52.00 32.76
CA GLN A 619 39.96 -51.00 33.02
C GLN A 619 40.44 -49.67 32.49
N ILE A 620 39.60 -49.00 31.70
CA ILE A 620 39.93 -47.73 31.06
C ILE A 620 39.04 -46.65 31.67
N ASP A 621 39.67 -45.58 32.17
CA ASP A 621 38.98 -44.38 32.65
C ASP A 621 39.28 -43.20 31.72
N ASN A 622 38.21 -42.63 31.19
CA ASN A 622 38.21 -41.48 30.28
C ASN A 622 37.52 -40.24 30.89
N GLY A 623 37.28 -40.24 32.21
CA GLY A 623 36.82 -39.11 33.00
C GLY A 623 35.35 -38.72 32.82
N LYS A 624 34.54 -38.83 33.89
CA LYS A 624 33.36 -37.98 34.10
C LYS A 624 33.30 -37.63 35.58
N ILE A 625 33.17 -36.34 35.88
CA ILE A 625 33.20 -35.78 37.24
C ILE A 625 31.80 -35.90 37.88
N ASP A 626 31.30 -37.12 38.08
CA ASP A 626 30.29 -37.47 39.10
C ASP A 626 29.90 -38.96 39.06
N LYS A 627 30.53 -39.74 39.94
CA LYS A 627 30.07 -41.04 40.47
C LYS A 627 29.69 -42.19 39.52
N ASN A 628 29.93 -42.08 38.22
CA ASN A 628 30.17 -43.22 37.34
C ASN A 628 31.20 -42.76 36.30
N SER A 629 32.50 -42.93 36.58
CA SER A 629 33.47 -42.91 35.50
C SER A 629 32.99 -43.89 34.44
N ASN A 630 33.09 -43.53 33.15
CA ASN A 630 32.87 -44.48 32.06
C ASN A 630 34.01 -45.50 32.12
N LEU A 631 33.95 -46.42 33.09
CA LEU A 631 34.91 -47.49 33.28
C LEU A 631 34.59 -48.54 32.23
N PHE A 632 35.41 -48.57 31.18
CA PHE A 632 35.33 -49.62 30.19
C PHE A 632 36.21 -50.77 30.65
N ASN A 633 35.61 -51.92 30.93
CA ASN A 633 36.37 -53.14 31.11
C ASN A 633 36.59 -53.77 29.73
N LEU A 634 37.85 -53.96 29.36
CA LEU A 634 38.25 -54.52 28.08
C LEU A 634 39.04 -55.81 28.34
N ALA A 635 38.56 -56.92 27.77
CA ALA A 635 39.38 -58.10 27.61
C ALA A 635 40.38 -57.85 26.46
N VAL A 636 41.65 -58.13 26.69
CA VAL A 636 42.73 -57.90 25.74
C VAL A 636 43.46 -59.19 25.46
N THR A 637 43.89 -59.41 24.23
CA THR A 637 44.70 -60.58 23.86
C THR A 637 45.95 -60.65 24.73
N SER A 638 46.25 -61.83 25.26
CA SER A 638 47.45 -62.09 26.06
C SER A 638 48.28 -63.22 25.47
N GLY A 639 49.59 -63.04 25.40
CA GLY A 639 50.52 -64.03 24.82
C GLY A 639 51.90 -63.98 25.45
N LYS A 640 52.75 -64.94 25.09
CA LYS A 640 54.12 -65.01 25.61
C LYS A 640 55.02 -64.07 24.84
N ASP A 641 56.02 -63.53 25.52
CA ASP A 641 57.02 -62.68 24.91
C ASP A 641 57.73 -63.38 23.73
N GLY A 642 57.69 -62.74 22.55
CA GLY A 642 58.14 -63.29 21.27
C GLY A 642 57.06 -63.93 20.40
N GLU A 643 55.83 -64.11 20.90
CA GLU A 643 54.68 -64.50 20.08
C GLU A 643 54.11 -63.28 19.34
N ASP A 644 53.68 -63.50 18.09
CA ASP A 644 52.96 -62.50 17.31
C ASP A 644 51.46 -62.62 17.61
N ILE A 645 50.95 -61.71 18.44
CA ILE A 645 49.55 -61.68 18.86
C ILE A 645 48.90 -60.36 18.46
N ASP A 646 47.64 -60.46 18.02
CA ASP A 646 46.82 -59.32 17.62
C ASP A 646 46.48 -58.41 18.79
N TYR A 647 46.39 -57.11 18.51
CA TYR A 647 45.85 -56.13 19.46
C TYR A 647 44.33 -56.22 19.53
N SER A 648 43.79 -56.04 20.72
CA SER A 648 42.36 -55.79 20.93
C SER A 648 42.08 -54.30 20.77
N SER A 649 41.31 -53.93 19.74
CA SER A 649 41.00 -52.53 19.41
C SER A 649 39.66 -52.08 19.99
N VAL A 650 39.63 -50.89 20.59
CA VAL A 650 38.41 -50.22 21.07
C VAL A 650 38.42 -48.75 20.64
N LYS A 651 37.23 -48.20 20.32
CA LYS A 651 37.04 -46.76 20.10
C LYS A 651 36.26 -46.16 21.26
N LEU A 652 36.75 -45.06 21.80
CA LEU A 652 36.19 -44.38 22.98
C LEU A 652 35.97 -42.90 22.65
N ALA A 653 34.84 -42.33 23.04
CA ALA A 653 34.59 -40.90 22.89
C ALA A 653 35.32 -40.12 24.00
N LYS A 654 36.24 -39.22 23.64
CA LYS A 654 36.90 -38.28 24.57
C LYS A 654 35.85 -37.52 25.37
N SER A 655 36.02 -37.45 26.69
CA SER A 655 35.04 -36.81 27.57
C SER A 655 35.42 -35.36 27.84
N GLY A 656 34.83 -34.41 27.11
CA GLY A 656 35.04 -32.98 27.32
C GLY A 656 36.52 -32.58 27.35
N VAL A 657 36.91 -31.79 28.36
CA VAL A 657 38.28 -31.27 28.52
C VAL A 657 39.26 -32.28 29.17
N HIS A 658 38.93 -33.57 29.21
CA HIS A 658 39.86 -34.57 29.73
C HIS A 658 40.92 -34.93 28.71
N HIS A 659 42.17 -34.65 29.07
CA HIS A 659 43.34 -34.82 28.21
C HIS A 659 44.13 -36.09 28.51
N GLN A 660 43.62 -36.96 29.39
CA GLN A 660 44.33 -38.18 29.80
C GLN A 660 43.39 -39.38 29.79
N LEU A 661 43.87 -40.48 29.22
CA LEU A 661 43.26 -41.80 29.33
C LEU A 661 44.08 -42.65 30.32
N LEU A 662 43.46 -43.06 31.42
CA LEU A 662 44.09 -43.92 32.43
C LEU A 662 43.74 -45.37 32.13
N VAL A 663 44.76 -46.22 31.98
CA VAL A 663 44.58 -47.67 31.78
C VAL A 663 45.09 -48.41 33.00
N THR A 664 44.21 -49.15 33.68
CA THR A 664 44.55 -49.96 34.85
C THR A 664 44.47 -51.43 34.51
N LEU A 665 45.57 -52.15 34.69
CA LEU A 665 45.62 -53.59 34.50
C LEU A 665 45.01 -54.31 35.72
N MET A 666 44.08 -55.23 35.50
CA MET A 666 43.69 -56.22 36.50
C MET A 666 44.72 -57.35 36.51
N VAL A 667 45.62 -57.32 37.50
CA VAL A 667 46.75 -58.24 37.59
C VAL A 667 46.26 -59.63 38.07
N PRO A 668 46.56 -60.73 37.34
CA PRO A 668 46.26 -62.08 37.81
C PRO A 668 46.98 -62.45 39.11
N GLU A 669 46.40 -63.33 39.93
CA GLU A 669 46.82 -63.66 41.31
C GLU A 669 48.30 -64.03 41.50
N TYR A 670 48.99 -64.53 40.46
CA TYR A 670 50.40 -64.93 40.50
C TYR A 670 51.29 -64.17 39.51
N TYR A 671 50.85 -62.98 39.11
CA TYR A 671 51.59 -62.10 38.22
C TYR A 671 51.80 -60.75 38.89
N ARG A 672 52.75 -59.99 38.35
CA ARG A 672 52.89 -58.57 38.62
C ARG A 672 53.03 -57.82 37.32
N PHE A 673 52.61 -56.56 37.35
CA PHE A 673 52.89 -55.62 36.27
C PHE A 673 54.41 -55.42 36.15
N SER A 674 54.94 -55.57 34.94
CA SER A 674 56.37 -55.50 34.62
C SER A 674 56.71 -54.30 33.74
N GLY A 675 55.75 -53.39 33.49
CA GLY A 675 55.91 -52.18 32.69
C GLY A 675 55.04 -52.17 31.43
N TYR A 676 55.11 -51.10 30.65
CA TYR A 676 54.32 -50.94 29.42
C TYR A 676 55.07 -50.19 28.34
N ILE A 677 54.60 -50.32 27.09
CA ILE A 677 55.02 -49.49 25.96
C ILE A 677 53.76 -48.96 25.28
N ALA A 678 53.71 -47.65 25.08
CA ALA A 678 52.64 -46.97 24.36
C ALA A 678 53.23 -46.14 23.22
N THR A 679 52.67 -46.28 22.02
CA THR A 679 53.04 -45.53 20.82
C THR A 679 51.78 -45.06 20.10
N THR A 680 51.90 -44.06 19.24
CA THR A 680 50.76 -43.48 18.50
C THR A 680 50.60 -44.05 17.09
N SER A 681 51.47 -44.99 16.72
CA SER A 681 51.49 -45.71 15.44
C SER A 681 51.82 -47.17 15.69
N ASP A 682 51.41 -48.05 14.78
CA ASP A 682 51.68 -49.49 14.89
C ASP A 682 53.16 -49.76 14.59
N VAL A 683 53.98 -49.67 15.64
CA VAL A 683 55.41 -49.97 15.57
C VAL A 683 55.74 -51.13 16.49
N PRO A 684 56.71 -51.98 16.13
CA PRO A 684 57.14 -53.08 16.99
C PRO A 684 57.57 -52.58 18.39
N HIS A 685 56.97 -53.15 19.43
CA HIS A 685 57.29 -52.84 20.82
C HIS A 685 58.43 -53.74 21.34
N ASP A 686 59.63 -53.18 21.52
CA ASP A 686 60.76 -53.87 22.16
C ASP A 686 60.69 -53.74 23.68
N ARG A 687 60.51 -54.87 24.39
CA ARG A 687 60.43 -54.91 25.87
C ARG A 687 61.57 -54.20 26.59
N LYS A 688 62.74 -54.04 25.96
CA LYS A 688 63.90 -53.36 26.56
C LYS A 688 63.67 -51.87 26.83
N VAL A 689 62.69 -51.27 26.17
CA VAL A 689 62.34 -49.84 26.32
C VAL A 689 61.03 -49.62 27.08
N LYS A 690 60.57 -50.63 27.84
CA LYS A 690 59.37 -50.53 28.68
C LYS A 690 59.50 -49.43 29.74
N ARG A 691 58.38 -48.79 30.04
CA ARG A 691 58.24 -47.76 31.08
C ARG A 691 57.60 -48.36 32.32
N ASP A 692 58.07 -47.94 33.49
CA ASP A 692 57.46 -48.27 34.78
C ASP A 692 56.45 -47.19 35.21
N GLY A 693 55.51 -47.55 36.10
CA GLY A 693 54.50 -46.63 36.65
C GLY A 693 53.10 -46.77 36.04
N GLU A 694 52.23 -45.81 36.32
CA GLU A 694 50.85 -45.79 35.83
C GLU A 694 50.79 -45.57 34.31
N ILE A 695 49.86 -46.27 33.64
CA ILE A 695 49.65 -46.12 32.19
C ILE A 695 48.72 -44.93 31.95
N LYS A 696 49.30 -43.78 31.58
CA LYS A 696 48.58 -42.55 31.23
C LYS A 696 48.89 -42.18 29.78
N LEU A 697 47.85 -42.14 28.95
CA LEU A 697 47.97 -41.75 27.54
C LEU A 697 47.45 -40.33 27.36
N ASP A 698 48.19 -39.49 26.64
CA ASP A 698 47.85 -38.07 26.42
C ASP A 698 46.93 -37.92 25.20
N ILE A 699 45.64 -37.71 25.45
CA ILE A 699 44.61 -37.63 24.40
C ILE A 699 44.32 -36.18 24.00
N THR A 700 45.27 -35.26 24.20
CA THR A 700 45.16 -33.87 23.74
C THR A 700 45.19 -33.84 22.21
N GLU A 701 46.28 -34.30 21.61
CA GLU A 701 46.51 -34.24 20.16
C GLU A 701 46.25 -35.59 19.49
N ASP A 702 46.90 -36.64 20.00
CA ASP A 702 46.85 -37.99 19.43
C ASP A 702 45.54 -38.71 19.75
N THR A 703 45.02 -39.41 18.74
CA THR A 703 43.73 -40.14 18.81
C THR A 703 43.88 -41.63 18.55
N ASN A 704 45.09 -42.12 18.30
CA ASN A 704 45.34 -43.52 18.04
C ASN A 704 46.51 -43.99 18.90
N TYR A 705 46.32 -45.06 19.65
CA TYR A 705 47.30 -45.58 20.58
C TYR A 705 47.46 -47.08 20.43
N TRP A 706 48.70 -47.54 20.44
CA TRP A 706 49.09 -48.95 20.50
C TRP A 706 49.77 -49.16 21.85
N LEU A 707 49.20 -50.02 22.69
CA LEU A 707 49.62 -50.25 24.07
C LEU A 707 49.95 -51.72 24.27
N THR A 708 51.21 -52.03 24.58
CA THR A 708 51.61 -53.35 25.09
C THR A 708 51.84 -53.25 26.59
N ILE A 709 51.11 -54.06 27.35
CA ILE A 709 51.26 -54.19 28.79
C ILE A 709 52.06 -55.45 29.09
N TYR A 710 53.14 -55.33 29.85
CA TYR A 710 53.97 -56.47 30.21
C TYR A 710 53.65 -56.96 31.62
N VAL A 711 53.48 -58.27 31.77
CA VAL A 711 53.32 -58.94 33.05
C VAL A 711 54.39 -60.01 33.22
N GLU A 712 54.75 -60.30 34.46
CA GLU A 712 55.68 -61.38 34.79
C GLU A 712 55.19 -62.17 35.99
N PRO A 713 55.46 -63.49 36.07
CA PRO A 713 55.09 -64.31 37.21
C PRO A 713 55.79 -63.82 38.49
N THR A 714 55.08 -63.86 39.61
CA THR A 714 55.63 -63.56 40.95
C THR A 714 56.12 -64.81 41.70
N VAL A 715 56.04 -65.98 41.06
CA VAL A 715 56.44 -67.27 41.61
C VAL A 715 57.97 -67.40 41.58
N ASP A 716 58.56 -67.46 42.78
CA ASP A 716 59.97 -67.71 43.03
C ASP A 716 60.16 -68.88 44.03
N SER A 717 61.38 -69.16 44.46
CA SER A 717 61.69 -70.26 45.40
C SER A 717 61.04 -70.12 46.80
N THR A 718 60.32 -69.02 47.08
CA THR A 718 59.62 -68.74 48.34
C THR A 718 58.10 -68.59 48.20
N ILE A 719 57.57 -68.46 46.97
CA ILE A 719 56.14 -68.34 46.67
C ILE A 719 55.79 -69.36 45.57
N SER A 720 55.26 -70.53 45.94
CA SER A 720 54.77 -71.54 44.99
C SER A 720 53.23 -71.58 44.98
N PRO A 721 52.57 -71.75 43.82
CA PRO A 721 51.12 -71.88 43.75
C PRO A 721 50.70 -73.13 44.52
N THR A 722 49.96 -72.96 45.61
CA THR A 722 49.41 -74.12 46.32
C THR A 722 48.18 -74.61 45.55
N PRO A 723 48.10 -75.89 45.13
CA PRO A 723 46.92 -76.38 44.43
C PRO A 723 45.72 -76.32 45.37
N TYR A 724 44.71 -75.53 45.00
CA TYR A 724 43.42 -75.49 45.67
C TYR A 724 42.68 -76.81 45.39
N SER A 725 42.88 -77.81 46.27
CA SER A 725 42.10 -79.05 46.25
C SER A 725 40.83 -78.89 47.11
N TRP A 726 39.68 -79.27 46.56
CA TRP A 726 38.34 -79.16 47.16
C TRP A 726 38.09 -79.99 48.45
N ASN A 727 39.11 -80.55 49.09
CA ASN A 727 38.97 -81.62 50.08
C ASN A 727 39.35 -81.28 51.54
N TYR A 728 39.18 -80.04 52.00
CA TYR A 728 39.28 -79.74 53.43
C TYR A 728 38.26 -78.70 53.90
N LYS A 729 37.04 -79.17 54.22
CA LYS A 729 36.24 -78.77 55.40
C LYS A 729 34.98 -79.65 55.50
N GLU A 730 35.18 -80.94 55.74
CA GLU A 730 34.25 -81.62 56.66
C GLU A 730 34.60 -81.13 58.06
N ASN A 731 33.72 -80.37 58.69
CA ASN A 731 33.45 -80.65 60.09
C ASN A 731 31.98 -80.45 60.42
N GLN A 732 31.49 -81.47 61.10
CA GLN A 732 30.12 -81.73 61.51
C GLN A 732 29.66 -80.67 62.50
N LEU A 733 28.45 -80.13 62.32
CA LEU A 733 27.60 -79.65 63.42
C LEU A 733 26.17 -79.48 62.90
N GLY A 734 25.32 -80.43 63.26
CA GLY A 734 23.91 -80.46 62.84
C GLY A 734 23.10 -81.58 63.49
N LYS A 735 23.18 -81.73 64.82
CA LYS A 735 22.14 -82.37 65.64
C LYS A 735 22.06 -81.65 66.97
N ILE A 736 20.94 -80.98 67.24
CA ILE A 736 20.25 -81.02 68.54
C ILE A 736 18.74 -80.97 68.28
N GLU A 737 18.01 -81.90 68.91
CA GLU A 737 16.57 -81.87 69.09
C GLU A 737 16.14 -80.97 70.28
N ASN A 738 14.94 -80.39 70.12
CA ASN A 738 13.84 -80.28 71.09
C ASN A 738 13.61 -79.07 72.04
N SER A 739 12.35 -78.63 71.93
CA SER A 739 11.39 -78.13 72.93
C SER A 739 11.33 -76.64 73.30
N GLY A 740 10.12 -76.05 73.16
CA GLY A 740 9.73 -74.80 73.83
C GLY A 740 8.59 -74.00 73.18
N GLN A 741 7.35 -74.50 73.34
CA GLN A 741 6.02 -73.86 73.13
C GLN A 741 5.61 -73.28 71.78
#